data_AF-A0A9X1W102-F1
#
_entry.id   AF-A0A9X1W102-F1
#
_cell.length_a   1.000
_cell.length_b   1.000
_cell.length_c   1.000
_cell.angle_alpha   90.00
_cell.angle_beta   90.00
_cell.angle_gamma   90.00
#
_symmetry.space_group_name_H-M   'P 1'
#
loop_
_entity.id
_entity.type
_entity.pdbx_description
1 polymer ?
#
loop_
_entity_poly.entity_id
_entity_poly.type
_entity_poly.pdbx_seq_one_letter_code
_entity_poly.pdbx_strand_id
1 'polypeptide(L)'
;MTFNTRNNVPSTDPRDLYDNAENLDKLVNGGDPFYADRKGVLRQSWAGMENDFDTSQEGRENAFTLSQADKESRFQAFLVSSGYVSKGDYAAGVVLIERNEYVAVDAATTGTTAGLYRPGPGATLPLTLTGTWATDETSLVLLGDDVLRQELAGPDGAVMVGIAPGVTLDALFDDEDLNNGATIVARSYRSIPTIADLRTTVGRYNGDQAFLLGHTQPGYGGGPWRWDASSVAADNNGTIVGSGTGRWVRQAPIPCSYDFGALPGVDATDATNAMLASLSTFATCRINSGLTHDGTVNIVKDGTNIIGDGKYSARVKFLHATKSVSVQAEYCHMEQGGWIGPISSGTGSGHYLFVDDRTTKTADFDFDIENSFVGFCGKLVNAKGRGVKLKQNDIVYVLDGVLEITPPLEADFVAGTADFSQYTTGFRTYEITGNRIHEVYGPLVMNSGNNAANVRGFVVAGNNGDAKAKMWDGYMRDVVFGPNNFNYCGSNVGGTTLFAATGIDNVEIRGNFAGMDAFTTSGGTAFSARSIEYGLICSGPCIGLTVDVSYKNLLREFVLLQNGGTRLDITLNGDRPSLSTSGAVVSLVGATCNGVRVSGTLRNTDPGTQFIPVRRVGAIDVNQHDLSALNISGGNFLRHNFLAAQAAENGSYAYGYVGDGAASKAITTPFPPKSVQFFYGTSAAMGSIDFSLSGLTLTATGFTVSGTLNTSGTVYKFVAS
;
A
#
# COMPACT_ATOMS: atom_id res chain seq x y z
N MET A 1 -56.97 11.89 1.38
CA MET A 1 -57.10 13.35 1.41
C MET A 1 -57.72 13.76 2.70
N THR A 2 -57.07 14.70 3.36
CA THR A 2 -57.35 15.07 4.72
C THR A 2 -58.49 16.09 4.82
N PHE A 3 -58.62 17.02 3.86
CA PHE A 3 -59.61 18.11 3.94
C PHE A 3 -60.69 18.08 2.84
N ASN A 4 -60.35 17.67 1.63
CA ASN A 4 -61.24 17.48 0.47
C ASN A 4 -62.24 18.63 0.27
N THR A 5 -61.75 19.88 0.23
CA THR A 5 -62.61 21.08 0.23
C THR A 5 -63.45 21.23 -1.04
N ARG A 6 -63.01 20.63 -2.16
CA ARG A 6 -63.58 20.76 -3.52
C ARG A 6 -63.64 22.21 -4.06
N ASN A 7 -62.85 23.12 -3.53
CA ASN A 7 -62.74 24.48 -4.07
C ASN A 7 -62.26 24.46 -5.53
N ASN A 8 -62.60 25.50 -6.30
CA ASN A 8 -62.16 25.66 -7.68
C ASN A 8 -60.61 25.71 -7.81
N VAL A 9 -60.10 25.51 -9.03
CA VAL A 9 -58.66 25.65 -9.34
C VAL A 9 -58.49 26.96 -10.12
N PRO A 10 -57.60 27.89 -9.72
CA PRO A 10 -56.73 27.83 -8.54
C PRO A 10 -57.49 28.08 -7.23
N SER A 11 -56.93 27.60 -6.11
CA SER A 11 -57.41 27.90 -4.76
C SER A 11 -56.26 28.41 -3.90
N THR A 12 -56.53 29.44 -3.10
CA THR A 12 -55.59 29.97 -2.10
C THR A 12 -55.90 29.46 -0.69
N ASP A 13 -56.87 28.56 -0.53
CA ASP A 13 -57.19 27.93 0.76
C ASP A 13 -56.02 27.04 1.22
N PRO A 14 -55.44 27.27 2.41
CA PRO A 14 -54.32 26.47 2.90
C PRO A 14 -54.62 24.96 2.97
N ARG A 15 -55.89 24.57 3.15
CA ARG A 15 -56.30 23.15 3.16
C ARG A 15 -56.15 22.49 1.79
N ASP A 16 -56.35 23.26 0.71
CA ASP A 16 -56.13 22.77 -0.65
C ASP A 16 -54.64 22.61 -0.98
N LEU A 17 -53.78 23.46 -0.41
CA LEU A 17 -52.32 23.29 -0.54
C LEU A 17 -51.86 21.98 0.10
N TYR A 18 -52.38 21.66 1.28
CA TYR A 18 -52.09 20.39 1.95
C TYR A 18 -52.57 19.18 1.13
N ASP A 19 -53.83 19.18 0.68
CA ASP A 19 -54.38 18.10 -0.14
C ASP A 19 -53.64 17.96 -1.49
N ASN A 20 -53.18 19.06 -2.11
CA ASN A 20 -52.37 19.00 -3.32
C ASN A 20 -51.00 18.33 -3.06
N ALA A 21 -50.35 18.64 -1.94
CA ALA A 21 -49.09 18.02 -1.56
C ALA A 21 -49.26 16.53 -1.24
N GLU A 22 -50.30 16.17 -0.47
CA GLU A 22 -50.65 14.76 -0.17
C GLU A 22 -50.92 13.97 -1.46
N ASN A 23 -51.62 14.57 -2.42
CA ASN A 23 -51.91 13.93 -3.71
C ASN A 23 -50.68 13.79 -4.60
N LEU A 24 -49.79 14.80 -4.65
CA LEU A 24 -48.57 14.70 -5.44
C LEU A 24 -47.67 13.57 -4.91
N ASP A 25 -47.53 13.47 -3.59
CA ASP A 25 -46.78 12.39 -2.96
C ASP A 25 -47.35 11.01 -3.32
N LYS A 26 -48.68 10.85 -3.25
CA LYS A 26 -49.35 9.61 -3.68
C LYS A 26 -49.19 9.32 -5.17
N LEU A 27 -49.27 10.34 -6.03
CA LEU A 27 -49.12 10.15 -7.47
C LEU A 27 -47.71 9.73 -7.87
N VAL A 28 -46.68 10.14 -7.12
CA VAL A 28 -45.29 9.80 -7.43
C VAL A 28 -44.82 8.54 -6.70
N ASN A 29 -45.17 8.39 -5.42
CA ASN A 29 -44.63 7.36 -4.54
C ASN A 29 -45.65 6.30 -4.13
N GLY A 30 -46.92 6.45 -4.47
CA GLY A 30 -47.98 5.50 -4.14
C GLY A 30 -47.97 4.26 -5.06
N GLY A 31 -48.31 3.10 -4.50
CA GLY A 31 -48.31 1.83 -5.23
C GLY A 31 -49.58 1.52 -6.04
N ASP A 32 -50.66 2.28 -5.87
CA ASP A 32 -51.90 2.08 -6.63
C ASP A 32 -51.81 2.79 -7.99
N PRO A 33 -52.42 2.24 -9.06
CA PRO A 33 -52.33 2.81 -10.41
C PRO A 33 -53.07 4.14 -10.56
N PHE A 34 -54.03 4.42 -9.66
CA PHE A 34 -54.81 5.65 -9.69
C PHE A 34 -55.04 6.20 -8.29
N TYR A 35 -54.91 7.52 -8.15
CA TYR A 35 -55.27 8.25 -6.94
C TYR A 35 -56.24 9.38 -7.25
N ALA A 36 -57.22 9.61 -6.38
CA ALA A 36 -58.15 10.72 -6.52
C ALA A 36 -57.46 12.06 -6.21
N ASP A 37 -57.60 13.04 -7.09
CA ASP A 37 -57.15 14.41 -6.87
C ASP A 37 -58.05 15.16 -5.88
N ARG A 38 -57.75 16.44 -5.64
CA ARG A 38 -58.51 17.24 -4.67
C ARG A 38 -59.97 17.55 -5.02
N LYS A 39 -60.40 17.19 -6.22
CA LYS A 39 -61.78 17.26 -6.69
C LYS A 39 -62.45 15.88 -6.74
N GLY A 40 -61.74 14.82 -6.36
CA GLY A 40 -62.21 13.44 -6.42
C GLY A 40 -62.03 12.78 -7.79
N VAL A 41 -61.27 13.38 -8.71
CA VAL A 41 -61.01 12.81 -10.05
C VAL A 41 -59.81 11.88 -9.97
N LEU A 42 -59.95 10.64 -10.43
CA LEU A 42 -58.83 9.69 -10.49
C LEU A 42 -57.78 10.17 -11.49
N ARG A 43 -56.54 10.26 -11.03
CA ARG A 43 -55.35 10.58 -11.81
C ARG A 43 -54.43 9.37 -11.81
N GLN A 44 -53.82 9.10 -12.95
CA GLN A 44 -52.84 8.05 -13.09
C GLN A 44 -51.58 8.41 -12.30
N SER A 45 -51.12 7.45 -11.49
CA SER A 45 -49.87 7.57 -10.73
C SER A 45 -48.66 7.17 -11.59
N TRP A 46 -47.45 7.35 -11.05
CA TRP A 46 -46.22 6.83 -11.63
C TRP A 46 -46.27 5.31 -11.76
N ALA A 47 -46.70 4.60 -10.71
CA ALA A 47 -46.91 3.16 -10.74
C ALA A 47 -47.93 2.73 -11.82
N GLY A 48 -48.99 3.52 -12.03
CA GLY A 48 -49.97 3.28 -13.10
C GLY A 48 -49.40 3.47 -14.50
N MET A 49 -48.49 4.43 -14.69
CA MET A 49 -47.79 4.64 -15.97
C MET A 49 -46.79 3.52 -16.26
N GLU A 50 -46.07 3.05 -15.25
CA GLU A 50 -45.17 1.89 -15.37
C GLU A 50 -45.93 0.63 -15.76
N ASN A 51 -47.06 0.36 -15.11
CA ASN A 51 -47.92 -0.78 -15.43
C ASN A 51 -48.48 -0.73 -16.87
N ASP A 52 -48.92 0.45 -17.35
CA ASP A 52 -49.38 0.63 -18.73
C ASP A 52 -48.25 0.43 -19.75
N PHE A 53 -47.04 0.88 -19.41
CA PHE A 53 -45.85 0.66 -20.23
C PHE A 53 -45.51 -0.84 -20.31
N ASP A 54 -45.48 -1.53 -19.18
CA ASP A 54 -45.23 -2.97 -19.11
C ASP A 54 -46.28 -3.77 -19.89
N THR A 55 -47.56 -3.44 -19.72
CA THR A 55 -48.66 -4.04 -20.49
C THR A 55 -48.48 -3.81 -21.99
N SER A 56 -48.02 -2.61 -22.39
CA SER A 56 -47.75 -2.29 -23.79
C SER A 56 -46.54 -3.04 -24.34
N GLN A 57 -45.51 -3.24 -23.53
CA GLN A 57 -44.32 -4.04 -23.88
C GLN A 57 -44.69 -5.51 -24.06
N GLU A 58 -45.47 -6.07 -23.14
CA GLU A 58 -46.00 -7.44 -23.24
C GLU A 58 -46.88 -7.62 -24.49
N GLY A 59 -47.73 -6.64 -24.80
CA GLY A 59 -48.53 -6.64 -26.02
C GLY A 59 -47.68 -6.67 -27.30
N ARG A 60 -46.58 -5.90 -27.35
CA ARG A 60 -45.63 -5.91 -28.47
C ARG A 60 -44.90 -7.25 -28.60
N GLU A 61 -44.45 -7.81 -27.49
CA GLU A 61 -43.76 -9.12 -27.44
C GLU A 61 -44.67 -10.26 -27.93
N ASN A 62 -45.92 -10.27 -27.47
CA ASN A 62 -46.94 -11.22 -27.92
C ASN A 62 -47.22 -11.09 -29.42
N ALA A 63 -47.38 -9.87 -29.93
CA ALA A 63 -47.61 -9.64 -31.36
C ALA A 63 -46.43 -10.09 -32.23
N PHE A 64 -45.19 -9.83 -31.77
CA PHE A 64 -43.98 -10.30 -32.46
C PHE A 64 -43.92 -11.83 -32.49
N THR A 65 -44.13 -12.48 -31.34
CA THR A 65 -44.12 -13.95 -31.22
C THR A 65 -45.16 -14.61 -32.13
N LEU A 66 -46.39 -14.09 -32.15
CA LEU A 66 -47.44 -14.58 -33.04
C LEU A 66 -47.07 -14.40 -34.52
N SER A 67 -46.45 -13.28 -34.89
CA SER A 67 -45.99 -13.05 -36.27
C SER A 67 -44.89 -14.03 -36.68
N GLN A 68 -43.97 -14.36 -35.77
CA GLN A 68 -42.91 -15.34 -36.05
C GLN A 68 -43.50 -16.75 -36.22
N ALA A 69 -44.48 -17.13 -35.40
CA ALA A 69 -45.19 -18.40 -35.53
C ALA A 69 -46.01 -18.50 -36.84
N ASP A 70 -46.68 -17.42 -37.27
CA ASP A 70 -47.38 -17.37 -38.56
C ASP A 70 -46.42 -17.54 -39.75
N LYS A 71 -45.28 -16.84 -39.73
CA LYS A 71 -44.25 -16.97 -40.76
C LYS A 71 -43.71 -18.39 -40.83
N GLU A 72 -43.43 -19.01 -39.69
CA GLU A 72 -42.98 -20.40 -39.61
C GLU A 72 -44.05 -21.36 -40.15
N SER A 73 -45.31 -21.20 -39.75
CA SER A 73 -46.41 -22.03 -40.24
C SER A 73 -46.57 -21.94 -41.77
N ARG A 74 -46.52 -20.72 -42.32
CA ARG A 74 -46.58 -20.49 -43.76
C ARG A 74 -45.37 -21.07 -44.49
N PHE A 75 -44.19 -20.98 -43.88
CA PHE A 75 -42.96 -21.56 -44.44
C PHE A 75 -43.03 -23.09 -44.43
N GLN A 76 -43.49 -23.70 -43.35
CA GLN A 76 -43.70 -25.16 -43.26
C GLN A 76 -44.75 -25.65 -44.27
N ALA A 77 -45.87 -24.92 -44.42
CA ALA A 77 -46.88 -25.23 -45.43
C ALA A 77 -46.31 -25.15 -46.85
N PHE A 78 -45.48 -24.13 -47.13
CA PHE A 78 -44.75 -24.03 -48.39
C PHE A 78 -43.83 -25.24 -48.59
N LEU A 79 -43.01 -25.62 -47.60
CA LEU A 79 -42.12 -26.77 -47.69
C LEU A 79 -42.88 -28.06 -48.04
N VAL A 80 -43.97 -28.35 -47.34
CA VAL A 80 -44.81 -29.53 -47.61
C VAL A 80 -45.42 -29.49 -49.02
N SER A 81 -45.91 -28.33 -49.46
CA SER A 81 -46.51 -28.18 -50.80
C SER A 81 -45.49 -28.13 -51.94
N SER A 82 -44.24 -27.78 -51.67
CA SER A 82 -43.17 -27.64 -52.67
C SER A 82 -42.43 -28.95 -52.97
N GLY A 83 -42.63 -29.99 -52.17
CA GLY A 83 -42.01 -31.30 -52.37
C GLY A 83 -42.51 -32.02 -53.63
N TYR A 84 -41.66 -32.85 -54.25
CA TYR A 84 -42.05 -33.63 -55.43
C TYR A 84 -43.05 -34.73 -55.07
N VAL A 85 -44.17 -34.83 -55.81
CA VAL A 85 -45.23 -35.82 -55.59
C VAL A 85 -45.31 -36.79 -56.77
N SER A 86 -45.14 -38.09 -56.51
CA SER A 86 -45.29 -39.12 -57.56
C SER A 86 -46.76 -39.34 -57.91
N LYS A 87 -47.07 -39.40 -59.20
CA LYS A 87 -48.37 -39.86 -59.74
C LYS A 87 -48.33 -41.31 -60.23
N GLY A 88 -47.25 -42.02 -59.92
CA GLY A 88 -47.01 -43.40 -60.35
C GLY A 88 -46.36 -43.49 -61.72
N ASP A 89 -46.59 -44.61 -62.38
CA ASP A 89 -45.99 -44.90 -63.69
C ASP A 89 -46.69 -44.11 -64.81
N TYR A 90 -45.91 -43.79 -65.85
CA TYR A 90 -46.40 -43.14 -67.05
C TYR A 90 -47.45 -44.01 -67.76
N ALA A 91 -48.67 -43.48 -67.88
CA ALA A 91 -49.77 -44.15 -68.56
C ALA A 91 -50.76 -43.12 -69.15
N ALA A 92 -51.54 -43.55 -70.13
CA ALA A 92 -52.63 -42.74 -70.68
C ALA A 92 -53.63 -42.37 -69.58
N GLY A 93 -54.04 -41.10 -69.54
CA GLY A 93 -55.03 -40.59 -68.59
C GLY A 93 -54.48 -40.20 -67.21
N VAL A 94 -53.19 -40.35 -66.95
CA VAL A 94 -52.55 -39.76 -65.75
C VAL A 94 -52.59 -38.24 -65.86
N VAL A 95 -53.02 -37.56 -64.80
CA VAL A 95 -53.16 -36.10 -64.77
C VAL A 95 -52.16 -35.50 -63.79
N LEU A 96 -51.29 -34.64 -64.30
CA LEU A 96 -50.37 -33.80 -63.54
C LEU A 96 -51.01 -32.43 -63.35
N ILE A 97 -51.40 -32.10 -62.13
CA ILE A 97 -52.15 -30.90 -61.77
C ILE A 97 -51.22 -29.77 -61.33
N GLU A 98 -50.08 -30.11 -60.72
CA GLU A 98 -49.08 -29.17 -60.22
C GLU A 98 -47.68 -29.45 -60.81
N ARG A 99 -46.78 -28.46 -60.78
CA ARG A 99 -45.44 -28.54 -61.42
C ARG A 99 -44.42 -29.41 -60.66
N ASN A 100 -44.68 -29.67 -59.39
CA ASN A 100 -43.91 -30.57 -58.53
C ASN A 100 -44.43 -32.02 -58.61
N GLU A 101 -45.46 -32.31 -59.39
CA GLU A 101 -45.88 -33.68 -59.64
C GLU A 101 -45.01 -34.32 -60.72
N TYR A 102 -44.73 -35.62 -60.60
CA TYR A 102 -43.93 -36.37 -61.57
C TYR A 102 -44.49 -37.78 -61.81
N VAL A 103 -44.11 -38.36 -62.94
CA VAL A 103 -44.36 -39.77 -63.28
C VAL A 103 -43.06 -40.51 -63.50
N ALA A 104 -43.03 -41.80 -63.19
CA ALA A 104 -41.93 -42.69 -63.55
C ALA A 104 -42.14 -43.19 -64.99
N VAL A 105 -41.15 -43.00 -65.84
CA VAL A 105 -41.16 -43.46 -67.24
C VAL A 105 -40.08 -44.53 -67.39
N ASP A 106 -40.43 -45.70 -67.90
CA ASP A 106 -39.48 -46.78 -68.10
C ASP A 106 -38.59 -46.57 -69.35
N ALA A 107 -37.48 -47.31 -69.38
CA ALA A 107 -36.52 -47.30 -70.49
C ALA A 107 -37.13 -47.75 -71.83
N ALA A 108 -38.13 -48.63 -71.79
CA ALA A 108 -38.78 -49.16 -72.99
C ALA A 108 -39.65 -48.10 -73.68
N THR A 109 -40.24 -47.20 -72.90
CA THR A 109 -41.10 -46.09 -73.35
C THR A 109 -40.28 -44.96 -73.97
N THR A 110 -39.13 -44.61 -73.38
CA THR A 110 -38.25 -43.54 -73.90
C THR A 110 -37.25 -44.01 -74.96
N GLY A 111 -37.04 -45.33 -75.09
CA GLY A 111 -35.98 -45.91 -75.92
C GLY A 111 -34.56 -45.69 -75.36
N THR A 112 -34.43 -45.14 -74.15
CA THR A 112 -33.15 -44.83 -73.48
C THR A 112 -33.17 -45.30 -72.02
N THR A 113 -32.81 -44.46 -71.03
CA THR A 113 -32.80 -44.82 -69.61
C THR A 113 -34.15 -44.50 -68.97
N ALA A 114 -34.57 -45.30 -68.00
CA ALA A 114 -35.73 -44.99 -67.16
C ALA A 114 -35.47 -43.69 -66.38
N GLY A 115 -36.52 -42.92 -66.10
CA GLY A 115 -36.38 -41.65 -65.42
C GLY A 115 -37.68 -41.09 -64.86
N LEU A 116 -37.56 -40.13 -63.96
CA LEU A 116 -38.68 -39.40 -63.39
C LEU A 116 -38.91 -38.13 -64.21
N TYR A 117 -40.12 -37.92 -64.70
CA TYR A 117 -40.47 -36.79 -65.57
C TYR A 117 -41.56 -35.94 -64.93
N ARG A 118 -41.36 -34.62 -64.96
CA ARG A 118 -42.31 -33.62 -64.44
C ARG A 118 -42.77 -32.67 -65.55
N PRO A 119 -43.87 -31.92 -65.38
CA PRO A 119 -44.27 -30.91 -66.34
C PRO A 119 -43.18 -29.88 -66.62
N GLY A 120 -42.88 -29.66 -67.90
CA GLY A 120 -41.93 -28.65 -68.34
C GLY A 120 -42.43 -27.22 -68.13
N PRO A 121 -41.55 -26.20 -68.24
CA PRO A 121 -41.92 -24.82 -67.98
C PRO A 121 -43.01 -24.28 -68.93
N GLY A 122 -43.14 -24.85 -70.14
CA GLY A 122 -44.16 -24.50 -71.13
C GLY A 122 -45.44 -25.36 -71.10
N ALA A 123 -45.53 -26.36 -70.22
CA ALA A 123 -46.72 -27.20 -70.12
C ALA A 123 -47.90 -26.42 -69.51
N THR A 124 -49.09 -26.60 -70.09
CA THR A 124 -50.35 -26.07 -69.51
C THR A 124 -50.88 -27.10 -68.52
N LEU A 125 -51.12 -26.68 -67.27
CA LEU A 125 -51.66 -27.54 -66.21
C LEU A 125 -53.16 -27.29 -66.02
N PRO A 126 -53.97 -28.32 -65.74
CA PRO A 126 -53.60 -29.73 -65.57
C PRO A 126 -53.19 -30.40 -66.90
N LEU A 127 -52.08 -31.13 -66.89
CA LEU A 127 -51.54 -31.89 -68.02
C LEU A 127 -52.03 -33.34 -67.95
N THR A 128 -52.89 -33.73 -68.89
CA THR A 128 -53.32 -35.13 -69.05
C THR A 128 -52.42 -35.83 -70.05
N LEU A 129 -51.75 -36.89 -69.61
CA LEU A 129 -50.86 -37.68 -70.46
C LEU A 129 -51.66 -38.52 -71.46
N THR A 130 -51.23 -38.51 -72.72
CA THR A 130 -51.87 -39.27 -73.81
C THR A 130 -51.48 -40.75 -73.78
N GLY A 131 -50.36 -41.08 -73.11
CA GLY A 131 -49.76 -42.42 -73.14
C GLY A 131 -48.94 -42.69 -74.40
N THR A 132 -48.78 -41.69 -75.28
CA THR A 132 -47.88 -41.74 -76.43
C THR A 132 -46.65 -40.88 -76.15
N TRP A 133 -45.50 -41.51 -75.91
CA TRP A 133 -44.28 -40.85 -75.45
C TRP A 133 -43.85 -39.68 -76.34
N ALA A 134 -43.76 -39.87 -77.65
CA ALA A 134 -43.36 -38.83 -78.61
C ALA A 134 -44.27 -37.58 -78.61
N THR A 135 -45.51 -37.70 -78.10
CA THR A 135 -46.41 -36.56 -77.91
C THR A 135 -46.18 -35.90 -76.56
N ASP A 136 -46.15 -36.70 -75.49
CA ASP A 136 -46.09 -36.20 -74.12
C ASP A 136 -44.70 -35.67 -73.73
N GLU A 137 -43.61 -36.21 -74.31
CA GLU A 137 -42.22 -35.82 -74.01
C GLU A 137 -41.96 -34.33 -74.21
N THR A 138 -42.66 -33.71 -75.16
CA THR A 138 -42.53 -32.26 -75.47
C THR A 138 -43.01 -31.37 -74.34
N SER A 139 -43.88 -31.89 -73.46
CA SER A 139 -44.45 -31.18 -72.31
C SER A 139 -43.84 -31.63 -70.98
N LEU A 140 -42.90 -32.57 -71.02
CA LEU A 140 -42.24 -33.14 -69.86
C LEU A 140 -40.75 -32.78 -69.84
N VAL A 141 -40.17 -32.69 -68.65
CA VAL A 141 -38.74 -32.53 -68.44
C VAL A 141 -38.25 -33.56 -67.42
N LEU A 142 -37.05 -34.08 -67.67
CA LEU A 142 -36.42 -35.03 -66.76
C LEU A 142 -36.10 -34.36 -65.41
N LEU A 143 -36.44 -35.01 -64.31
CA LEU A 143 -36.04 -34.67 -62.96
C LEU A 143 -34.60 -35.18 -62.76
N GLY A 144 -33.64 -34.41 -63.27
CA GLY A 144 -32.28 -34.83 -63.64
C GLY A 144 -31.28 -35.25 -62.54
N ASP A 145 -31.70 -35.59 -61.32
CA ASP A 145 -30.75 -36.01 -60.27
C ASP A 145 -30.44 -37.52 -60.31
N ASP A 146 -31.39 -38.36 -60.72
CA ASP A 146 -31.16 -39.82 -60.77
C ASP A 146 -30.16 -40.22 -61.87
N VAL A 147 -30.21 -39.54 -63.02
CA VAL A 147 -29.24 -39.77 -64.11
C VAL A 147 -27.86 -39.29 -63.72
N LEU A 148 -27.73 -38.08 -63.16
CA LEU A 148 -26.44 -37.55 -62.72
C LEU A 148 -25.81 -38.39 -61.59
N ARG A 149 -26.61 -38.90 -60.63
CA ARG A 149 -26.11 -39.80 -59.58
C ARG A 149 -25.61 -41.12 -60.15
N GLN A 150 -26.31 -41.65 -61.15
CA GLN A 150 -25.92 -42.89 -61.80
C GLN A 150 -24.69 -42.72 -62.69
N GLU A 151 -24.53 -41.55 -63.32
CA GLU A 151 -23.34 -41.17 -64.08
C GLU A 151 -22.11 -40.90 -63.18
N LEU A 152 -22.28 -40.20 -62.05
CA LEU A 152 -21.24 -39.98 -61.03
C LEU A 152 -20.80 -41.27 -60.32
N ALA A 153 -21.71 -42.24 -60.14
CA ALA A 153 -21.40 -43.54 -59.56
C ALA A 153 -20.75 -44.52 -60.57
N GLY A 154 -20.77 -44.18 -61.86
CA GLY A 154 -20.14 -44.96 -62.91
C GLY A 154 -18.60 -44.86 -62.89
N PRO A 155 -17.89 -45.74 -63.61
CA PRO A 155 -16.42 -45.74 -63.69
C PRO A 155 -15.82 -44.40 -64.13
N ASP A 156 -16.56 -43.63 -64.93
CA ASP A 156 -16.13 -42.32 -65.46
C ASP A 156 -16.68 -41.13 -64.65
N GLY A 157 -17.36 -41.37 -63.53
CA GLY A 157 -18.00 -40.31 -62.74
C GLY A 157 -17.01 -39.26 -62.20
N ALA A 158 -15.77 -39.66 -61.93
CA ALA A 158 -14.71 -38.73 -61.51
C ALA A 158 -14.36 -37.69 -62.58
N VAL A 159 -14.54 -38.00 -63.86
CA VAL A 159 -14.28 -37.09 -65.00
C VAL A 159 -15.35 -36.00 -65.10
N MET A 160 -16.50 -36.20 -64.46
CA MET A 160 -17.61 -35.24 -64.46
C MET A 160 -17.46 -34.15 -63.40
N VAL A 161 -16.49 -34.28 -62.48
CA VAL A 161 -16.16 -33.26 -61.49
C VAL A 161 -15.11 -32.32 -62.08
N GLY A 162 -15.45 -31.04 -62.24
CA GLY A 162 -14.53 -30.06 -62.81
C GLY A 162 -13.27 -29.90 -61.96
N ILE A 163 -12.11 -30.22 -62.53
CA ILE A 163 -10.79 -29.99 -61.94
C ILE A 163 -10.12 -28.82 -62.65
N ALA A 164 -9.41 -27.97 -61.90
CA ALA A 164 -8.67 -26.85 -62.47
C ALA A 164 -7.63 -27.32 -63.50
N PRO A 165 -7.42 -26.58 -64.60
CA PRO A 165 -6.47 -26.99 -65.64
C PRO A 165 -5.08 -27.23 -65.06
N GLY A 166 -4.57 -28.46 -65.20
CA GLY A 166 -3.22 -28.85 -64.75
C GLY A 166 -3.14 -29.64 -63.45
N VAL A 167 -4.25 -29.91 -62.77
CA VAL A 167 -4.30 -30.79 -61.59
C VAL A 167 -4.81 -32.17 -62.02
N THR A 168 -4.06 -33.24 -61.74
CA THR A 168 -4.52 -34.62 -61.95
C THR A 168 -5.34 -35.08 -60.74
N LEU A 169 -6.25 -36.03 -60.93
CA LEU A 169 -7.03 -36.61 -59.82
C LEU A 169 -6.10 -37.24 -58.76
N ASP A 170 -4.97 -37.82 -59.18
CA ASP A 170 -3.91 -38.33 -58.29
C ASP A 170 -3.34 -37.23 -57.37
N ALA A 171 -3.18 -36.00 -57.87
CA ALA A 171 -2.61 -34.89 -57.09
C ALA A 171 -3.55 -34.37 -55.99
N LEU A 172 -4.82 -34.80 -55.96
CA LEU A 172 -5.78 -34.46 -54.90
C LEU A 172 -5.83 -35.53 -53.79
N PHE A 173 -5.19 -36.69 -54.00
CA PHE A 173 -5.21 -37.84 -53.08
C PHE A 173 -3.80 -38.30 -52.64
N ASP A 174 -2.78 -37.45 -52.74
CA ASP A 174 -1.44 -37.83 -52.29
C ASP A 174 -1.40 -37.95 -50.74
N ASP A 175 -0.88 -39.09 -50.26
CA ASP A 175 -0.68 -39.42 -48.83
C ASP A 175 0.15 -38.35 -48.07
N GLU A 176 0.86 -37.50 -48.81
CA GLU A 176 1.66 -36.40 -48.27
C GLU A 176 0.79 -35.34 -47.55
N ASP A 177 -0.42 -35.05 -48.03
CA ASP A 177 -1.31 -34.06 -47.40
C ASP A 177 -2.01 -34.59 -46.14
N LEU A 178 -2.30 -35.89 -46.06
CA LEU A 178 -2.74 -36.55 -44.84
C LEU A 178 -1.64 -36.53 -43.77
N ASN A 179 -0.38 -36.74 -44.17
CA ASN A 179 0.77 -36.64 -43.29
C ASN A 179 1.06 -35.19 -42.86
N ASN A 180 0.81 -34.19 -43.71
CA ASN A 180 0.90 -32.78 -43.35
C ASN A 180 -0.17 -32.38 -42.32
N GLY A 181 -1.42 -32.81 -42.52
CA GLY A 181 -2.51 -32.63 -41.55
C GLY A 181 -2.18 -33.31 -40.20
N ALA A 182 -1.69 -34.55 -40.24
CA ALA A 182 -1.24 -35.26 -39.05
C ALA A 182 -0.05 -34.55 -38.36
N THR A 183 0.89 -33.98 -39.12
CA THR A 183 2.06 -33.25 -38.58
C THR A 183 1.67 -31.91 -37.96
N ILE A 184 0.69 -31.20 -38.53
CA ILE A 184 0.15 -29.95 -38.01
C ILE A 184 -0.60 -30.20 -36.68
N VAL A 185 -1.43 -31.26 -36.61
CA VAL A 185 -2.12 -31.65 -35.38
C VAL A 185 -1.15 -32.27 -34.36
N ALA A 186 -0.12 -33.00 -34.79
CA ALA A 186 0.87 -33.62 -33.90
C ALA A 186 1.79 -32.61 -33.20
N ARG A 187 1.94 -31.39 -33.74
CA ARG A 187 2.73 -30.31 -33.13
C ARG A 187 1.90 -29.25 -32.41
N SER A 188 0.58 -29.43 -32.32
CA SER A 188 -0.27 -28.52 -31.55
C SER A 188 -0.05 -28.71 -30.04
N TYR A 189 -0.26 -27.62 -29.28
CA TYR A 189 -0.25 -27.65 -27.82
C TYR A 189 -1.28 -28.66 -27.29
N ARG A 190 -0.84 -29.57 -26.42
CA ARG A 190 -1.78 -30.39 -25.63
C ARG A 190 -2.25 -29.61 -24.42
N SER A 191 -3.56 -29.44 -24.29
CA SER A 191 -4.16 -28.93 -23.05
C SER A 191 -4.18 -30.05 -22.01
N ILE A 192 -3.52 -29.83 -20.87
CA ILE A 192 -3.44 -30.81 -19.79
C ILE A 192 -4.08 -30.19 -18.54
N PRO A 193 -5.06 -30.86 -17.88
CA PRO A 193 -5.81 -30.24 -16.80
C PRO A 193 -4.98 -29.92 -15.55
N THR A 194 -4.20 -30.89 -15.05
CA THR A 194 -3.48 -30.76 -13.77
C THR A 194 -2.04 -31.27 -13.85
N ILE A 195 -1.22 -30.93 -12.84
CA ILE A 195 0.16 -31.39 -12.76
C ILE A 195 0.24 -32.92 -12.57
N ALA A 196 -0.78 -33.54 -11.98
CA ALA A 196 -0.88 -34.98 -11.84
C ALA A 196 -1.03 -35.65 -13.21
N ASP A 197 -1.84 -35.07 -14.10
CA ASP A 197 -1.99 -35.53 -15.49
C ASP A 197 -0.72 -35.27 -16.31
N LEU A 198 -0.06 -34.13 -16.06
CA LEU A 198 1.21 -33.80 -16.72
C LEU A 198 2.30 -34.83 -16.37
N ARG A 199 2.34 -35.27 -15.11
CA ARG A 199 3.33 -36.24 -14.61
C ARG A 199 3.21 -37.62 -15.24
N THR A 200 1.99 -38.03 -15.64
CA THR A 200 1.76 -39.31 -16.33
C THR A 200 1.84 -39.18 -17.85
N THR A 201 1.84 -37.96 -18.37
CA THR A 201 1.92 -37.70 -19.81
C THR A 201 3.39 -37.68 -20.27
N VAL A 202 3.78 -38.61 -21.13
CA VAL A 202 5.10 -38.57 -21.79
C VAL A 202 5.06 -37.62 -22.98
N GLY A 203 6.12 -36.82 -23.15
CA GLY A 203 6.27 -35.97 -24.34
C GLY A 203 6.47 -36.82 -25.60
N ARG A 204 5.80 -36.42 -26.70
CA ARG A 204 5.82 -37.16 -27.97
C ARG A 204 7.20 -37.16 -28.63
N TYR A 205 7.96 -36.10 -28.41
CA TYR A 205 9.31 -35.88 -28.96
C TYR A 205 10.04 -34.85 -28.09
N ASN A 206 11.36 -34.76 -28.23
CA ASN A 206 12.13 -33.74 -27.52
C ASN A 206 11.71 -32.33 -27.96
N GLY A 207 11.29 -31.49 -27.02
CA GLY A 207 10.73 -30.17 -27.27
C GLY A 207 9.22 -30.13 -27.49
N ASP A 208 8.49 -31.24 -27.28
CA ASP A 208 7.03 -31.26 -27.29
C ASP A 208 6.47 -30.19 -26.32
N GLN A 209 5.33 -29.59 -26.68
CA GLN A 209 4.73 -28.48 -25.95
C GLN A 209 3.37 -28.86 -25.39
N ALA A 210 3.14 -28.48 -24.13
CA ALA A 210 1.86 -28.63 -23.46
C ALA A 210 1.45 -27.32 -22.79
N PHE A 211 0.15 -27.09 -22.68
CA PHE A 211 -0.42 -26.00 -21.90
C PHE A 211 -1.16 -26.59 -20.70
N LEU A 212 -0.63 -26.33 -19.50
CA LEU A 212 -1.22 -26.77 -18.25
C LEU A 212 -2.33 -25.80 -17.85
N LEU A 213 -3.54 -26.29 -17.57
CA LEU A 213 -4.66 -25.42 -17.16
C LEU A 213 -4.53 -24.94 -15.71
N GLY A 214 -3.88 -25.73 -14.85
CA GLY A 214 -3.51 -25.35 -13.49
C GLY A 214 -2.68 -26.43 -12.79
N HIS A 215 -2.06 -26.09 -11.66
CA HIS A 215 -1.27 -27.06 -10.88
C HIS A 215 -2.19 -28.12 -10.25
N THR A 216 -3.06 -27.71 -9.32
CA THR A 216 -4.00 -28.61 -8.61
C THR A 216 -5.39 -28.56 -9.24
N GLN A 217 -5.80 -27.37 -9.68
CA GLN A 217 -7.09 -27.13 -10.34
C GLN A 217 -6.93 -26.06 -11.42
N PRO A 218 -7.75 -26.07 -12.49
CA PRO A 218 -7.71 -25.06 -13.54
C PRO A 218 -7.79 -23.63 -12.99
N GLY A 219 -7.00 -22.72 -13.56
CA GLY A 219 -6.99 -21.29 -13.21
C GLY A 219 -5.86 -20.85 -12.29
N TYR A 220 -5.16 -21.77 -11.59
CA TYR A 220 -4.04 -21.44 -10.70
C TYR A 220 -2.80 -22.30 -11.04
N GLY A 221 -1.65 -21.68 -11.29
CA GLY A 221 -0.38 -22.39 -11.53
C GLY A 221 -0.23 -23.04 -12.91
N GLY A 222 -1.09 -22.69 -13.86
CA GLY A 222 -1.06 -23.15 -15.24
C GLY A 222 0.03 -22.50 -16.09
N GLY A 223 0.01 -22.75 -17.40
CA GLY A 223 0.90 -22.13 -18.37
C GLY A 223 1.66 -23.11 -19.27
N PRO A 224 2.59 -22.61 -20.09
CA PRO A 224 3.30 -23.41 -21.07
C PRO A 224 4.43 -24.28 -20.47
N TRP A 225 4.52 -25.51 -20.96
CA TRP A 225 5.54 -26.50 -20.61
C TRP A 225 6.20 -27.07 -21.87
N ARG A 226 7.47 -27.46 -21.73
CA ARG A 226 8.25 -28.10 -22.79
C ARG A 226 8.85 -29.41 -22.31
N TRP A 227 8.74 -30.47 -23.11
CA TRP A 227 9.36 -31.75 -22.82
C TRP A 227 10.85 -31.71 -23.15
N ASP A 228 11.69 -32.10 -22.21
CA ASP A 228 13.10 -32.42 -22.43
C ASP A 228 13.29 -33.91 -22.20
N ALA A 229 13.47 -34.67 -23.29
CA ALA A 229 13.58 -36.13 -23.24
C ALA A 229 14.87 -36.61 -22.55
N SER A 230 15.88 -35.75 -22.42
CA SER A 230 17.17 -36.06 -21.83
C SER A 230 17.29 -35.66 -20.35
N SER A 231 16.38 -34.81 -19.88
CA SER A 231 16.43 -34.30 -18.51
C SER A 231 16.23 -35.41 -17.48
N VAL A 232 17.10 -35.42 -16.47
CA VAL A 232 17.07 -36.30 -15.30
C VAL A 232 16.84 -35.53 -14.01
N ALA A 233 16.57 -34.22 -14.10
CA ALA A 233 16.35 -33.36 -12.93
C ALA A 233 15.24 -33.91 -12.04
N ALA A 234 15.32 -33.73 -10.72
CA ALA A 234 14.29 -34.22 -9.81
C ALA A 234 12.96 -33.52 -10.08
N ASP A 235 11.86 -34.27 -10.02
CA ASP A 235 10.51 -33.69 -9.97
C ASP A 235 10.41 -32.83 -8.71
N ASN A 236 10.09 -31.55 -8.88
CA ASN A 236 9.95 -30.60 -7.78
C ASN A 236 8.50 -30.13 -7.62
N ASN A 237 7.57 -30.79 -8.31
CA ASN A 237 6.14 -30.52 -8.28
C ASN A 237 5.80 -29.05 -8.63
N GLY A 238 6.59 -28.39 -9.48
CA GLY A 238 6.23 -27.04 -9.90
C GLY A 238 6.90 -26.54 -11.18
N THR A 239 8.21 -26.58 -11.29
CA THR A 239 8.95 -26.16 -12.50
C THR A 239 9.52 -27.33 -13.31
N ILE A 240 9.66 -28.49 -12.68
CA ILE A 240 10.16 -29.73 -13.26
C ILE A 240 9.23 -30.86 -12.82
N VAL A 241 8.66 -31.58 -13.79
CA VAL A 241 7.70 -32.66 -13.56
C VAL A 241 8.04 -33.88 -14.41
N GLY A 242 7.99 -35.08 -13.83
CA GLY A 242 8.18 -36.34 -14.53
C GLY A 242 9.05 -37.34 -13.76
N SER A 243 9.09 -38.58 -14.24
CA SER A 243 9.85 -39.69 -13.64
C SER A 243 10.77 -40.36 -14.67
N GLY A 244 11.79 -41.10 -14.22
CA GLY A 244 12.71 -41.82 -15.12
C GLY A 244 13.58 -40.89 -15.97
N THR A 245 13.71 -41.16 -17.27
CA THR A 245 14.36 -40.27 -18.27
C THR A 245 13.31 -39.41 -18.97
N GLY A 246 13.49 -38.09 -18.93
CA GLY A 246 12.61 -37.10 -19.56
C GLY A 246 11.79 -36.28 -18.57
N ARG A 247 11.76 -34.95 -18.73
CA ARG A 247 11.00 -34.03 -17.85
C ARG A 247 10.19 -33.02 -18.65
N TRP A 248 9.01 -32.70 -18.14
CA TRP A 248 8.36 -31.44 -18.45
C TRP A 248 9.05 -30.32 -17.70
N VAL A 249 9.49 -29.30 -18.43
CA VAL A 249 10.13 -28.09 -17.90
C VAL A 249 9.24 -26.90 -18.17
N ARG A 250 8.83 -26.20 -17.11
CA ARG A 250 7.98 -25.01 -17.20
C ARG A 250 8.70 -23.91 -17.99
N GLN A 251 7.99 -23.20 -18.86
CA GLN A 251 8.54 -22.13 -19.71
C GLN A 251 8.31 -20.72 -19.14
N ALA A 252 7.76 -20.61 -17.92
CA ALA A 252 7.52 -19.33 -17.26
C ALA A 252 8.83 -18.72 -16.73
N PRO A 253 9.05 -17.40 -16.91
CA PRO A 253 10.34 -16.77 -16.59
C PRO A 253 10.61 -16.57 -15.09
N ILE A 254 9.57 -16.55 -14.24
CA ILE A 254 9.70 -16.34 -12.78
C ILE A 254 8.77 -17.35 -12.08
N PRO A 255 9.30 -18.32 -11.30
CA PRO A 255 8.49 -19.25 -10.52
C PRO A 255 7.61 -18.51 -9.50
N CYS A 256 6.35 -18.92 -9.38
CA CYS A 256 5.42 -18.38 -8.40
C CYS A 256 4.80 -19.44 -7.48
N SER A 257 4.24 -19.03 -6.34
CA SER A 257 3.68 -19.98 -5.37
C SER A 257 2.52 -20.81 -5.95
N TYR A 258 1.72 -20.26 -6.86
CA TYR A 258 0.71 -21.03 -7.59
C TYR A 258 1.31 -22.15 -8.46
N ASP A 259 2.53 -21.97 -9.00
CA ASP A 259 3.20 -22.99 -9.81
C ASP A 259 3.50 -24.26 -9.02
N PHE A 260 3.54 -24.17 -7.68
CA PHE A 260 3.79 -25.26 -6.73
C PHE A 260 2.54 -25.71 -5.97
N GLY A 261 1.36 -25.22 -6.39
CA GLY A 261 0.07 -25.68 -5.87
C GLY A 261 -0.52 -24.85 -4.75
N ALA A 262 0.01 -23.66 -4.45
CA ALA A 262 -0.65 -22.74 -3.53
C ALA A 262 -2.04 -22.33 -4.09
N LEU A 263 -3.02 -22.17 -3.20
CA LEU A 263 -4.37 -21.75 -3.53
C LEU A 263 -4.85 -20.65 -2.56
N PRO A 264 -5.60 -19.63 -3.03
CA PRO A 264 -6.18 -18.63 -2.14
C PRO A 264 -7.07 -19.25 -1.06
N GLY A 265 -7.01 -18.71 0.16
CA GLY A 265 -7.81 -19.18 1.29
C GLY A 265 -7.40 -20.52 1.91
N VAL A 266 -6.29 -21.11 1.45
CA VAL A 266 -5.69 -22.34 2.00
C VAL A 266 -4.28 -22.03 2.49
N ASP A 267 -3.81 -22.74 3.51
CA ASP A 267 -2.41 -22.66 3.95
C ASP A 267 -1.46 -23.05 2.81
N ALA A 268 -0.62 -22.09 2.40
CA ALA A 268 0.32 -22.19 1.30
C ALA A 268 1.75 -22.48 1.76
N THR A 269 1.98 -22.70 3.06
CA THR A 269 3.32 -22.94 3.65
C THR A 269 4.15 -23.94 2.87
N ASP A 270 3.61 -25.13 2.60
CA ASP A 270 4.36 -26.20 1.93
C ASP A 270 4.66 -25.88 0.46
N ALA A 271 3.68 -25.33 -0.26
CA ALA A 271 3.85 -24.94 -1.65
C ALA A 271 4.92 -23.83 -1.80
N THR A 272 4.87 -22.82 -0.92
CA THR A 272 5.85 -21.73 -0.90
C THR A 272 7.25 -22.25 -0.55
N ASN A 273 7.38 -23.17 0.40
CA ASN A 273 8.66 -23.80 0.72
C ASN A 273 9.22 -24.65 -0.43
N ALA A 274 8.37 -25.43 -1.10
CA ALA A 274 8.77 -26.21 -2.27
C ALA A 274 9.28 -25.30 -3.40
N MET A 275 8.59 -24.17 -3.64
CA MET A 275 9.04 -23.14 -4.57
C MET A 275 10.43 -22.63 -4.18
N LEU A 276 10.60 -22.13 -2.95
CA LEU A 276 11.86 -21.55 -2.48
C LEU A 276 13.03 -22.55 -2.53
N ALA A 277 12.77 -23.84 -2.25
CA ALA A 277 13.77 -24.89 -2.34
C ALA A 277 14.23 -25.17 -3.78
N SER A 278 13.36 -24.94 -4.76
CA SER A 278 13.64 -25.19 -6.19
C SER A 278 14.51 -24.12 -6.86
N LEU A 279 14.69 -22.96 -6.22
CA LEU A 279 15.38 -21.81 -6.80
C LEU A 279 16.90 -22.00 -6.89
N SER A 280 17.53 -21.35 -7.86
CA SER A 280 18.97 -21.13 -7.87
C SER A 280 19.37 -19.98 -6.92
N THR A 281 20.65 -19.85 -6.60
CA THR A 281 21.16 -18.65 -5.91
C THR A 281 20.88 -17.40 -6.75
N PHE A 282 20.55 -16.30 -6.07
CA PHE A 282 20.17 -15.01 -6.67
C PHE A 282 18.93 -15.06 -7.59
N ALA A 283 18.11 -16.11 -7.48
CA ALA A 283 16.90 -16.22 -8.28
C ALA A 283 15.81 -15.26 -7.80
N THR A 284 14.91 -14.93 -8.73
CA THR A 284 13.68 -14.20 -8.42
C THR A 284 12.51 -15.17 -8.38
N CYS A 285 11.63 -15.02 -7.40
CA CYS A 285 10.36 -15.75 -7.31
C CYS A 285 9.21 -14.83 -6.91
N ARG A 286 7.98 -15.29 -7.13
CA ARG A 286 6.77 -14.55 -6.82
C ARG A 286 5.93 -15.25 -5.76
N ILE A 287 5.48 -14.53 -4.74
CA ILE A 287 4.43 -15.00 -3.83
C ILE A 287 3.13 -14.31 -4.23
N ASN A 288 2.18 -15.09 -4.73
CA ASN A 288 0.89 -14.56 -5.19
C ASN A 288 0.04 -14.02 -4.03
N SER A 289 -0.82 -13.04 -4.34
CA SER A 289 -1.73 -12.41 -3.37
C SER A 289 -2.80 -13.37 -2.83
N GLY A 290 -3.34 -13.08 -1.64
CA GLY A 290 -4.47 -13.86 -1.07
C GLY A 290 -4.10 -15.22 -0.50
N LEU A 291 -2.80 -15.49 -0.31
CA LEU A 291 -2.29 -16.70 0.34
C LEU A 291 -2.12 -16.50 1.85
N THR A 292 -2.43 -17.55 2.62
CA THR A 292 -2.19 -17.62 4.08
C THR A 292 -1.06 -18.61 4.37
N HIS A 293 -0.24 -18.36 5.39
CA HIS A 293 0.81 -19.28 5.83
C HIS A 293 0.68 -19.48 7.35
N ASP A 294 0.26 -20.67 7.76
CA ASP A 294 0.09 -21.00 9.18
C ASP A 294 1.35 -21.66 9.79
N GLY A 295 2.29 -22.07 8.93
CA GLY A 295 3.57 -22.65 9.31
C GLY A 295 4.78 -21.78 8.92
N THR A 296 5.95 -22.43 8.90
CA THR A 296 7.23 -21.77 8.65
C THR A 296 7.57 -21.68 7.17
N VAL A 297 7.85 -20.48 6.66
CA VAL A 297 8.43 -20.28 5.32
C VAL A 297 9.95 -20.09 5.42
N ASN A 298 10.73 -20.93 4.73
CA ASN A 298 12.19 -20.93 4.78
C ASN A 298 12.79 -20.38 3.48
N ILE A 299 13.55 -19.29 3.57
CA ILE A 299 14.37 -18.82 2.44
C ILE A 299 15.69 -19.59 2.46
N VAL A 300 15.80 -20.58 1.58
CA VAL A 300 16.93 -21.55 1.57
C VAL A 300 18.09 -21.10 0.66
N LYS A 301 17.87 -20.11 -0.20
CA LYS A 301 18.84 -19.69 -1.23
C LYS A 301 19.29 -18.24 -1.06
N ASP A 302 20.60 -18.03 -1.16
CA ASP A 302 21.23 -16.72 -1.06
C ASP A 302 20.72 -15.76 -2.13
N GLY A 303 20.45 -14.50 -1.74
CA GLY A 303 20.08 -13.44 -2.69
C GLY A 303 18.73 -13.66 -3.38
N THR A 304 17.84 -14.48 -2.81
CA THR A 304 16.49 -14.68 -3.35
C THR A 304 15.72 -13.36 -3.36
N ASN A 305 15.24 -12.94 -4.53
CA ASN A 305 14.36 -11.78 -4.67
C ASN A 305 12.89 -12.25 -4.67
N ILE A 306 12.08 -11.76 -3.73
CA ILE A 306 10.67 -12.12 -3.62
C ILE A 306 9.81 -10.96 -4.09
N ILE A 307 9.03 -11.18 -5.15
CA ILE A 307 8.09 -10.20 -5.73
C ILE A 307 6.66 -10.55 -5.26
N GLY A 308 5.88 -9.54 -4.86
CA GLY A 308 4.45 -9.67 -4.58
C GLY A 308 3.59 -8.98 -5.64
N ASP A 309 2.34 -9.41 -5.81
CA ASP A 309 1.43 -8.87 -6.84
C ASP A 309 0.46 -7.76 -6.34
N GLY A 310 0.56 -7.30 -5.08
CA GLY A 310 -0.41 -6.37 -4.43
C GLY A 310 -1.82 -7.00 -4.29
N LYS A 311 -2.85 -6.55 -3.56
CA LYS A 311 -3.15 -5.47 -2.59
C LYS A 311 -3.32 -6.03 -1.15
N TYR A 312 -3.09 -7.34 -0.93
CA TYR A 312 -3.13 -8.06 0.36
C TYR A 312 -2.21 -9.30 0.32
N SER A 313 -0.93 -9.08 0.05
CA SER A 313 0.05 -10.16 -0.04
C SER A 313 0.47 -10.62 1.36
N ALA A 314 -0.18 -11.70 1.80
CA ALA A 314 0.23 -12.72 2.76
C ALA A 314 0.79 -12.29 4.13
N ARG A 315 0.18 -12.84 5.20
CA ARG A 315 0.92 -13.22 6.40
C ARG A 315 1.98 -14.23 5.96
N VAL A 316 3.21 -13.79 5.75
CA VAL A 316 4.33 -14.70 5.47
C VAL A 316 5.17 -14.77 6.73
N LYS A 317 5.09 -15.92 7.42
CA LYS A 317 5.88 -16.19 8.61
C LYS A 317 7.22 -16.79 8.17
N PHE A 318 8.26 -15.97 8.07
CA PHE A 318 9.61 -16.48 7.90
C PHE A 318 10.26 -16.64 9.27
N LEU A 319 10.76 -17.83 9.60
CA LEU A 319 11.42 -18.07 10.89
C LEU A 319 12.95 -18.04 10.83
N HIS A 320 13.56 -18.16 9.64
CA HIS A 320 15.00 -18.09 9.47
C HIS A 320 15.36 -17.56 8.08
N ALA A 321 15.51 -16.25 7.94
CA ALA A 321 16.41 -15.70 6.92
C ALA A 321 17.83 -15.73 7.53
N THR A 322 18.83 -16.18 6.79
CA THR A 322 20.25 -16.06 7.21
C THR A 322 20.99 -15.00 6.39
N LYS A 323 20.31 -14.38 5.41
CA LYS A 323 20.90 -13.55 4.34
C LYS A 323 19.89 -12.50 3.86
N SER A 324 20.38 -11.42 3.26
CA SER A 324 19.60 -10.26 2.83
C SER A 324 18.36 -10.66 2.02
N VAL A 325 17.19 -10.20 2.43
CA VAL A 325 15.91 -10.44 1.77
C VAL A 325 15.50 -9.13 1.08
N SER A 326 15.39 -9.14 -0.25
CA SER A 326 14.73 -8.06 -0.98
C SER A 326 13.26 -8.42 -1.16
N VAL A 327 12.36 -7.56 -0.67
CA VAL A 327 10.92 -7.73 -0.80
C VAL A 327 10.39 -6.64 -1.72
N GLN A 328 10.06 -7.01 -2.95
CA GLN A 328 9.46 -6.12 -3.95
C GLN A 328 7.94 -6.29 -3.96
N ALA A 329 7.30 -5.94 -2.85
CA ALA A 329 5.83 -5.98 -2.70
C ALA A 329 5.29 -4.60 -2.34
N GLU A 330 4.08 -4.25 -2.79
CA GLU A 330 3.45 -2.95 -2.45
C GLU A 330 3.08 -2.84 -0.97
N TYR A 331 2.74 -3.98 -0.35
CA TYR A 331 2.49 -4.10 1.08
C TYR A 331 3.08 -5.41 1.59
N CYS A 332 3.77 -5.36 2.72
CA CYS A 332 4.25 -6.53 3.43
C CYS A 332 3.85 -6.45 4.90
N HIS A 333 3.16 -7.49 5.38
CA HIS A 333 2.81 -7.64 6.79
C HIS A 333 3.40 -8.94 7.35
N MET A 334 4.17 -8.80 8.42
CA MET A 334 4.99 -9.83 9.03
C MET A 334 4.62 -9.93 10.50
N GLU A 335 4.11 -11.08 10.95
CA GLU A 335 3.66 -11.26 12.33
C GLU A 335 4.24 -12.54 12.94
N GLN A 336 4.64 -12.51 14.23
CA GLN A 336 5.12 -13.69 14.97
C GLN A 336 6.31 -14.41 14.30
N GLY A 337 7.17 -13.66 13.60
CA GLY A 337 8.29 -14.18 12.82
C GLY A 337 9.66 -14.03 13.50
N GLY A 338 10.66 -14.72 12.95
CA GLY A 338 12.06 -14.64 13.35
C GLY A 338 12.92 -14.14 12.18
N TRP A 339 13.35 -12.89 12.24
CA TRP A 339 13.96 -12.18 11.12
C TRP A 339 15.39 -11.82 11.46
N ILE A 340 16.34 -12.59 10.92
CA ILE A 340 17.75 -12.45 11.22
C ILE A 340 18.46 -12.06 9.93
N GLY A 341 19.22 -10.97 9.96
CA GLY A 341 20.02 -10.54 8.81
C GLY A 341 21.42 -11.15 8.79
N PRO A 342 22.17 -10.94 7.71
CA PRO A 342 23.61 -11.11 7.74
C PRO A 342 24.24 -9.95 8.53
N ILE A 343 25.04 -10.28 9.55
CA ILE A 343 25.87 -9.32 10.27
C ILE A 343 27.12 -9.05 9.44
N SER A 344 27.15 -7.96 8.68
CA SER A 344 28.38 -7.45 8.07
C SER A 344 28.73 -6.11 8.72
N SER A 345 29.87 -6.04 9.41
CA SER A 345 30.35 -4.87 10.14
C SER A 345 30.94 -3.76 9.24
N GLY A 346 30.43 -3.61 8.01
CA GLY A 346 30.91 -2.62 7.06
C GLY A 346 29.91 -1.48 6.91
N THR A 347 30.39 -0.24 7.02
CA THR A 347 29.67 1.02 6.77
C THR A 347 29.21 1.22 5.31
N GLY A 348 29.04 0.12 4.56
CA GLY A 348 28.63 0.11 3.16
C GLY A 348 27.11 0.15 3.02
N SER A 349 26.64 1.09 2.21
CA SER A 349 25.27 1.15 1.67
C SER A 349 24.90 -0.15 0.95
N GLY A 350 24.14 -1.04 1.59
CA GLY A 350 23.62 -2.24 0.93
C GLY A 350 23.08 -3.37 1.83
N HIS A 351 23.42 -3.39 3.12
CA HIS A 351 23.02 -4.48 4.01
C HIS A 351 21.78 -4.15 4.84
N TYR A 352 20.64 -4.10 4.19
CA TYR A 352 19.34 -4.00 4.85
C TYR A 352 18.73 -5.39 5.01
N LEU A 353 18.01 -5.61 6.11
CA LEU A 353 17.13 -6.78 6.22
C LEU A 353 15.90 -6.63 5.34
N PHE A 354 15.38 -5.40 5.22
CA PHE A 354 14.29 -5.02 4.33
C PHE A 354 14.64 -3.73 3.58
N VAL A 355 14.61 -3.77 2.25
CA VAL A 355 14.93 -2.62 1.39
C VAL A 355 13.90 -2.43 0.30
N ASP A 356 13.45 -1.18 0.12
CA ASP A 356 12.72 -0.76 -1.08
C ASP A 356 13.72 -0.50 -2.23
N ASP A 357 14.10 -1.57 -2.93
CA ASP A 357 15.04 -1.52 -4.06
C ASP A 357 14.36 -1.18 -5.41
N ARG A 358 13.05 -0.89 -5.41
CA ARG A 358 12.29 -0.66 -6.63
C ARG A 358 12.87 0.53 -7.40
N THR A 359 12.94 0.34 -8.72
CA THR A 359 13.32 1.37 -9.70
C THR A 359 12.12 2.24 -10.11
N THR A 360 10.91 1.75 -9.88
CA THR A 360 9.65 2.44 -10.22
C THR A 360 9.32 3.50 -9.16
N LYS A 361 8.94 4.68 -9.64
CA LYS A 361 8.75 5.93 -8.87
C LYS A 361 7.42 5.98 -8.07
N THR A 362 6.88 4.83 -7.70
CA THR A 362 5.56 4.71 -7.07
C THR A 362 5.71 4.49 -5.57
N ALA A 363 5.27 5.46 -4.76
CA ALA A 363 5.47 5.49 -3.32
C ALA A 363 4.56 4.53 -2.51
N ASP A 364 4.10 3.44 -3.10
CA ASP A 364 3.23 2.45 -2.45
C ASP A 364 4.07 1.30 -1.90
N PHE A 365 4.96 1.57 -0.94
CA PHE A 365 5.57 0.54 -0.10
C PHE A 365 5.10 0.77 1.33
N ASP A 366 4.24 -0.12 1.80
CA ASP A 366 3.84 -0.18 3.19
C ASP A 366 4.45 -1.44 3.83
N PHE A 367 5.12 -1.25 4.96
CA PHE A 367 5.84 -2.33 5.62
C PHE A 367 5.43 -2.42 7.08
N ASP A 368 4.97 -3.59 7.51
CA ASP A 368 4.45 -3.81 8.85
C ASP A 368 5.06 -5.08 9.45
N ILE A 369 5.80 -4.93 10.56
CA ILE A 369 6.27 -6.06 11.36
C ILE A 369 5.67 -5.94 12.75
N GLU A 370 4.96 -6.98 13.17
CA GLU A 370 4.37 -7.05 14.50
C GLU A 370 4.76 -8.34 15.25
N ASN A 371 4.83 -8.28 16.58
CA ASN A 371 5.00 -9.45 17.46
C ASN A 371 6.19 -10.37 17.09
N SER A 372 7.24 -9.84 16.49
CA SER A 372 8.31 -10.64 15.89
C SER A 372 9.66 -10.43 16.59
N PHE A 373 10.56 -11.41 16.46
CA PHE A 373 11.97 -11.24 16.76
C PHE A 373 12.68 -10.75 15.49
N VAL A 374 13.40 -9.63 15.55
CA VAL A 374 13.97 -8.96 14.38
C VAL A 374 15.36 -8.43 14.69
N GLY A 375 16.39 -8.79 13.92
CA GLY A 375 17.73 -8.39 14.34
C GLY A 375 18.91 -8.92 13.56
N PHE A 376 20.08 -8.81 14.19
CA PHE A 376 21.38 -9.28 13.69
C PHE A 376 21.68 -8.81 12.27
N CYS A 377 21.47 -7.52 12.01
CA CYS A 377 21.67 -6.93 10.69
C CYS A 377 22.49 -5.64 10.80
N GLY A 378 23.05 -5.20 9.67
CA GLY A 378 23.59 -3.85 9.54
C GLY A 378 22.48 -2.84 9.73
N LYS A 379 21.57 -2.75 8.76
CA LYS A 379 20.37 -1.91 8.83
C LYS A 379 19.10 -2.74 8.78
N LEU A 380 18.06 -2.34 9.51
CA LEU A 380 16.81 -3.10 9.53
C LEU A 380 15.92 -2.79 8.33
N VAL A 381 15.43 -1.55 8.19
CA VAL A 381 14.53 -1.13 7.10
C VAL A 381 15.11 0.07 6.35
N ASN A 382 15.11 0.00 5.01
CA ASN A 382 15.16 1.18 4.14
C ASN A 382 13.83 1.31 3.39
N ALA A 383 13.15 2.44 3.57
CA ALA A 383 11.91 2.74 2.89
C ALA A 383 12.03 4.02 2.06
N LYS A 384 11.60 3.94 0.80
CA LYS A 384 11.32 5.12 -0.04
C LYS A 384 9.83 5.52 0.01
N GLY A 385 8.97 4.64 0.53
CA GLY A 385 7.51 4.69 0.51
C GLY A 385 6.82 5.34 1.72
N ARG A 386 5.49 5.12 1.81
CA ARG A 386 4.51 5.92 2.57
C ARG A 386 4.25 5.51 4.02
N GLY A 387 4.54 4.27 4.42
CA GLY A 387 4.25 3.82 5.77
C GLY A 387 5.14 2.67 6.23
N VAL A 388 5.72 2.80 7.43
CA VAL A 388 6.47 1.72 8.08
C VAL A 388 5.95 1.55 9.49
N LYS A 389 5.63 0.32 9.89
CA LYS A 389 5.13 -0.04 11.20
C LYS A 389 6.00 -1.16 11.77
N LEU A 390 6.58 -0.90 12.94
CA LEU A 390 7.32 -1.86 13.74
C LEU A 390 6.64 -1.89 15.10
N LYS A 391 5.83 -2.92 15.39
CA LYS A 391 5.07 -2.99 16.65
C LYS A 391 5.35 -4.23 17.48
N GLN A 392 5.50 -4.07 18.79
CA GLN A 392 5.58 -5.21 19.71
C GLN A 392 6.67 -6.23 19.34
N ASN A 393 7.74 -5.80 18.67
CA ASN A 393 8.85 -6.66 18.27
C ASN A 393 9.94 -6.72 19.34
N ASP A 394 10.76 -7.76 19.31
CA ASP A 394 12.08 -7.77 19.94
C ASP A 394 13.14 -7.42 18.87
N ILE A 395 13.58 -6.15 18.85
CA ILE A 395 14.56 -5.62 17.91
C ILE A 395 15.96 -5.73 18.51
N VAL A 396 16.80 -6.58 17.94
CA VAL A 396 18.04 -7.04 18.59
C VAL A 396 19.26 -6.92 17.67
N TYR A 397 20.41 -6.44 18.16
CA TYR A 397 21.68 -6.45 17.40
C TYR A 397 21.59 -5.80 15.99
N VAL A 398 21.15 -4.54 15.94
CA VAL A 398 21.13 -3.75 14.69
C VAL A 398 22.28 -2.76 14.72
N LEU A 399 23.26 -2.88 13.81
CA LEU A 399 24.54 -2.18 13.93
C LEU A 399 24.49 -0.72 13.47
N ASP A 400 23.85 -0.46 12.34
CA ASP A 400 23.97 0.82 11.62
C ASP A 400 22.69 1.66 11.70
N GLY A 401 21.50 1.05 11.78
CA GLY A 401 20.25 1.79 11.95
C GLY A 401 18.98 0.95 11.80
N VAL A 402 17.90 1.34 12.48
CA VAL A 402 16.64 0.59 12.45
C VAL A 402 15.77 1.03 11.27
N LEU A 403 15.34 2.29 11.23
CA LEU A 403 14.53 2.81 10.14
C LEU A 403 15.26 3.91 9.39
N GLU A 404 15.56 3.68 8.11
CA GLU A 404 16.05 4.72 7.20
C GLU A 404 14.98 5.06 6.16
N ILE A 405 14.64 6.34 6.07
CA ILE A 405 13.67 6.85 5.11
C ILE A 405 14.42 7.72 4.11
N THR A 406 14.37 7.31 2.84
CA THR A 406 15.06 7.98 1.74
C THR A 406 14.02 8.39 0.70
N PRO A 407 13.20 9.42 0.99
CA PRO A 407 12.07 9.77 0.14
C PRO A 407 12.56 10.27 -1.24
N PRO A 408 11.90 9.88 -2.35
CA PRO A 408 12.25 10.36 -3.68
C PRO A 408 11.98 11.86 -3.82
N LEU A 409 12.50 12.46 -4.90
CA LEU A 409 12.20 13.86 -5.24
C LEU A 409 10.69 14.08 -5.40
N GLU A 410 10.21 15.28 -5.09
CA GLU A 410 8.78 15.62 -5.18
C GLU A 410 8.22 15.43 -6.61
N ALA A 411 9.00 15.77 -7.64
CA ALA A 411 8.64 15.54 -9.05
C ALA A 411 8.57 14.05 -9.42
N ASP A 412 9.18 13.19 -8.63
CA ASP A 412 9.17 11.73 -8.78
C ASP A 412 8.10 11.06 -7.90
N PHE A 413 7.25 11.85 -7.23
CA PHE A 413 6.18 11.34 -6.38
C PHE A 413 4.87 11.22 -7.17
N VAL A 414 4.38 10.00 -7.37
CA VAL A 414 3.02 9.75 -7.91
C VAL A 414 2.07 9.50 -6.75
N ALA A 415 1.08 10.37 -6.56
CA ALA A 415 -0.02 10.18 -5.60
C ALA A 415 -0.77 8.88 -5.93
N GLY A 416 -0.85 7.95 -4.97
CA GLY A 416 -1.63 6.72 -5.11
C GLY A 416 -3.10 6.97 -4.78
N THR A 417 -3.96 5.97 -4.97
CA THR A 417 -5.37 6.06 -4.56
C THR A 417 -5.45 6.38 -3.06
N ALA A 418 -6.28 7.36 -2.69
CA ALA A 418 -6.36 8.01 -1.36
C ALA A 418 -6.76 7.11 -0.18
N ASP A 419 -6.76 5.80 -0.35
CA ASP A 419 -7.03 4.84 0.72
C ASP A 419 -5.95 5.03 1.81
N PHE A 420 -6.34 5.67 2.91
CA PHE A 420 -5.55 5.87 4.16
C PHE A 420 -4.44 6.93 4.15
N SER A 421 -4.39 7.87 3.22
CA SER A 421 -3.46 9.02 3.32
C SER A 421 -3.86 9.96 4.47
N GLN A 422 -2.99 10.12 5.47
CA GLN A 422 -3.24 11.04 6.59
C GLN A 422 -2.72 12.46 6.31
N TYR A 423 -1.72 12.61 5.44
CA TYR A 423 -1.06 13.89 5.16
C TYR A 423 -1.19 14.30 3.69
N THR A 424 -1.30 15.62 3.44
CA THR A 424 -1.46 16.22 2.10
C THR A 424 -0.31 15.90 1.14
N THR A 425 0.87 15.58 1.69
CA THR A 425 2.07 15.14 0.95
C THR A 425 1.99 13.68 0.49
N GLY A 426 0.92 12.97 0.84
CA GLY A 426 0.67 11.58 0.47
C GLY A 426 1.41 10.54 1.33
N PHE A 427 2.08 10.92 2.42
CA PHE A 427 2.59 9.98 3.43
C PHE A 427 1.46 9.47 4.34
N ARG A 428 1.59 8.23 4.84
CA ARG A 428 0.63 7.59 5.75
C ARG A 428 1.10 7.73 7.20
N THR A 429 1.73 6.70 7.77
CA THR A 429 2.27 6.73 9.14
C THR A 429 3.57 5.96 9.28
N TYR A 430 4.49 6.49 10.09
CA TYR A 430 5.70 5.79 10.51
C TYR A 430 5.59 5.47 12.00
N GLU A 431 5.37 4.21 12.35
CA GLU A 431 5.12 3.76 13.72
C GLU A 431 6.23 2.82 14.18
N ILE A 432 6.89 3.15 15.29
CA ILE A 432 7.79 2.23 16.00
C ILE A 432 7.25 2.17 17.43
N THR A 433 6.40 1.19 17.73
CA THR A 433 5.62 1.19 18.98
C THR A 433 5.67 -0.09 19.78
N GLY A 434 5.82 0.00 21.10
CA GLY A 434 5.72 -1.15 21.99
C GLY A 434 6.84 -2.19 21.81
N ASN A 435 7.94 -1.85 21.12
CA ASN A 435 9.02 -2.79 20.87
C ASN A 435 9.96 -2.90 22.08
N ARG A 436 10.54 -4.08 22.26
CA ARG A 436 11.77 -4.25 23.01
C ARG A 436 12.96 -3.94 22.08
N ILE A 437 13.87 -3.06 22.50
CA ILE A 437 15.01 -2.65 21.68
C ILE A 437 16.30 -2.98 22.44
N HIS A 438 17.02 -4.01 22.00
CA HIS A 438 18.21 -4.54 22.67
C HIS A 438 19.43 -4.44 21.76
N GLU A 439 20.51 -3.80 22.22
CA GLU A 439 21.78 -3.74 21.47
C GLU A 439 21.65 -3.20 20.04
N VAL A 440 20.84 -2.15 19.85
CA VAL A 440 20.88 -1.34 18.63
C VAL A 440 22.00 -0.32 18.78
N TYR A 441 22.90 -0.22 17.81
CA TYR A 441 24.10 0.63 17.85
C TYR A 441 23.98 1.91 16.99
N GLY A 442 23.16 1.87 15.94
CA GLY A 442 22.87 2.99 15.06
C GLY A 442 21.55 3.70 15.37
N PRO A 443 21.21 4.80 14.66
CA PRO A 443 19.96 5.53 14.84
C PRO A 443 18.70 4.64 14.78
N LEU A 444 17.76 4.84 15.72
CA LEU A 444 16.44 4.22 15.64
C LEU A 444 15.64 4.74 14.43
N VAL A 445 15.75 6.04 14.14
CA VAL A 445 15.20 6.65 12.92
C VAL A 445 16.26 7.52 12.25
N MET A 446 16.43 7.36 10.94
CA MET A 446 17.17 8.23 10.05
C MET A 446 16.20 8.79 8.99
N ASN A 447 15.93 10.08 9.05
CA ASN A 447 15.17 10.79 8.03
C ASN A 447 16.09 11.78 7.30
N SER A 448 16.84 11.27 6.33
CA SER A 448 17.85 12.00 5.58
C SER A 448 17.67 11.75 4.08
N GLY A 449 17.86 12.79 3.25
CA GLY A 449 17.67 12.71 1.80
C GLY A 449 17.05 13.96 1.18
N ASN A 450 16.95 14.00 -0.14
CA ASN A 450 16.56 15.18 -0.91
C ASN A 450 15.17 15.74 -0.54
N ASN A 451 14.27 14.90 -0.03
CA ASN A 451 12.89 15.26 0.33
C ASN A 451 12.56 15.00 1.81
N ALA A 452 13.58 14.78 2.66
CA ALA A 452 13.42 14.42 4.06
C ALA A 452 12.66 15.48 4.89
N ALA A 453 12.76 16.75 4.50
CA ALA A 453 12.04 17.84 5.14
C ALA A 453 10.50 17.73 4.99
N ASN A 454 9.99 17.02 3.99
CA ASN A 454 8.54 16.91 3.74
C ASN A 454 7.89 15.68 4.38
N VAL A 455 8.70 14.77 4.94
CA VAL A 455 8.21 13.59 5.66
C VAL A 455 7.64 14.03 7.02
N ARG A 456 6.44 13.57 7.34
CA ARG A 456 5.66 13.94 8.54
C ARG A 456 5.02 12.69 9.17
N GLY A 457 4.57 12.79 10.41
CA GLY A 457 3.66 11.82 11.02
C GLY A 457 4.32 10.58 11.62
N PHE A 458 5.39 10.80 12.39
CA PHE A 458 6.08 9.72 13.09
C PHE A 458 5.52 9.52 14.49
N VAL A 459 5.33 8.26 14.87
CA VAL A 459 4.95 7.85 16.22
C VAL A 459 5.94 6.80 16.72
N VAL A 460 6.81 7.19 17.65
CA VAL A 460 7.77 6.31 18.30
C VAL A 460 7.43 6.25 19.78
N ALA A 461 6.62 5.27 20.21
CA ALA A 461 6.01 5.29 21.54
C ALA A 461 5.90 3.92 22.21
N GLY A 462 6.00 3.87 23.54
CA GLY A 462 5.87 2.64 24.33
C GLY A 462 7.02 1.65 24.18
N ASN A 463 8.13 2.05 23.55
CA ASN A 463 9.29 1.19 23.39
C ASN A 463 10.09 1.11 24.69
N ASN A 464 10.71 -0.03 24.95
CA ASN A 464 11.55 -0.25 26.13
C ASN A 464 12.83 -1.00 25.75
N GLY A 465 13.95 -0.70 26.39
CA GLY A 465 15.14 -1.54 26.26
C GLY A 465 16.45 -0.80 26.45
N ASP A 466 17.53 -1.48 26.13
CA ASP A 466 18.92 -1.08 26.27
C ASP A 466 19.58 -0.80 24.92
N ALA A 467 19.08 0.24 24.27
CA ALA A 467 19.53 0.66 22.95
C ALA A 467 20.83 1.48 23.07
N LYS A 468 21.97 0.95 22.62
CA LYS A 468 23.28 1.63 22.54
C LYS A 468 23.37 2.60 21.36
N ALA A 469 22.26 3.28 21.08
CA ALA A 469 21.95 3.93 19.81
C ALA A 469 21.69 5.43 19.96
N LYS A 470 21.80 6.12 18.83
CA LYS A 470 21.14 7.41 18.61
C LYS A 470 19.62 7.16 18.47
N MET A 471 18.77 8.04 18.96
CA MET A 471 17.32 7.91 18.80
C MET A 471 16.84 8.44 17.46
N TRP A 472 17.43 9.55 17.01
CA TRP A 472 17.01 10.20 15.76
C TRP A 472 18.18 10.86 15.03
N ASP A 473 18.19 10.76 13.71
CA ASP A 473 19.06 11.51 12.81
C ASP A 473 18.25 12.13 11.65
N GLY A 474 18.41 13.44 11.39
CA GLY A 474 17.78 14.13 10.25
C GLY A 474 16.56 15.00 10.59
N TYR A 475 15.61 15.19 9.68
CA TYR A 475 14.47 16.09 9.89
C TYR A 475 13.40 15.49 10.82
N MET A 476 12.81 16.30 11.70
CA MET A 476 11.70 15.93 12.59
C MET A 476 10.51 16.86 12.32
N ARG A 477 9.44 16.34 11.72
CA ARG A 477 8.18 17.08 11.55
C ARG A 477 6.97 16.24 11.95
N ASP A 478 6.07 16.81 12.76
CA ASP A 478 4.91 16.11 13.31
C ASP A 478 5.30 14.76 13.95
N VAL A 479 6.26 14.81 14.87
CA VAL A 479 6.84 13.62 15.52
C VAL A 479 6.35 13.53 16.95
N VAL A 480 5.79 12.38 17.31
CA VAL A 480 5.51 11.99 18.70
C VAL A 480 6.50 10.89 19.09
N PHE A 481 7.54 11.27 19.82
CA PHE A 481 8.55 10.35 20.34
C PHE A 481 8.31 10.14 21.84
N GLY A 482 7.33 9.32 22.22
CA GLY A 482 7.14 8.92 23.61
C GLY A 482 5.71 8.64 24.05
N PRO A 483 5.53 8.18 25.31
CA PRO A 483 6.59 7.90 26.28
C PRO A 483 7.37 6.62 25.93
N ASN A 484 8.71 6.68 25.97
CA ASN A 484 9.59 5.51 25.82
C ASN A 484 10.43 5.30 27.08
N ASN A 485 10.99 4.10 27.26
CA ASN A 485 11.86 3.77 28.38
C ASN A 485 13.17 3.15 27.89
N PHE A 486 14.16 3.99 27.61
CA PHE A 486 15.48 3.53 27.19
C PHE A 486 16.46 3.56 28.35
N ASN A 487 16.88 2.38 28.79
CA ASN A 487 18.04 2.24 29.65
C ASN A 487 19.30 2.20 28.77
N TYR A 488 20.47 2.57 29.27
CA TYR A 488 21.74 2.46 28.55
C TYR A 488 21.82 3.09 27.14
N CYS A 489 21.21 4.27 26.94
CA CYS A 489 21.30 4.99 25.68
C CYS A 489 22.66 5.69 25.46
N GLY A 490 23.12 5.76 24.20
CA GLY A 490 24.37 6.43 23.78
C GLY A 490 25.14 5.68 22.70
N SER A 491 25.73 6.39 21.71
CA SER A 491 26.33 5.75 20.53
C SER A 491 27.75 5.21 20.77
N ASN A 492 28.01 4.00 20.26
CA ASN A 492 29.36 3.46 20.11
C ASN A 492 30.08 3.99 18.83
N VAL A 493 29.35 4.62 17.92
CA VAL A 493 29.81 4.96 16.57
C VAL A 493 29.75 6.48 16.35
N GLY A 494 30.79 7.19 16.78
CA GLY A 494 31.13 8.53 16.27
C GLY A 494 30.20 9.71 16.59
N GLY A 495 29.08 9.54 17.30
CA GLY A 495 28.18 10.64 17.66
C GLY A 495 27.97 10.75 19.17
N THR A 496 28.09 11.96 19.72
CA THR A 496 27.83 12.27 21.14
C THR A 496 26.40 12.77 21.39
N THR A 497 25.51 12.64 20.40
CA THR A 497 24.16 13.21 20.42
C THR A 497 23.08 12.13 20.38
N LEU A 498 22.08 12.22 21.25
CA LEU A 498 20.95 11.28 21.28
C LEU A 498 19.89 11.60 20.20
N PHE A 499 19.57 12.88 19.98
CA PHE A 499 18.71 13.35 18.90
C PHE A 499 19.45 14.38 18.04
N ALA A 500 19.88 14.00 16.82
CA ALA A 500 20.56 14.87 15.88
C ALA A 500 19.56 15.37 14.82
N ALA A 501 18.85 16.46 15.12
CA ALA A 501 17.85 17.03 14.25
C ALA A 501 18.44 18.05 13.25
N THR A 502 18.05 17.94 11.98
CA THR A 502 18.37 18.96 10.95
C THR A 502 17.35 20.10 10.94
N GLY A 503 16.13 19.83 11.39
CA GLY A 503 15.07 20.83 11.56
C GLY A 503 13.91 20.21 12.33
N ILE A 504 13.22 21.03 13.12
CA ILE A 504 12.15 20.62 14.02
C ILE A 504 10.88 21.42 13.68
N ASP A 505 9.77 20.73 13.50
CA ASP A 505 8.43 21.32 13.30
C ASP A 505 7.39 20.46 14.03
N ASN A 506 6.78 20.99 15.09
CA ASN A 506 5.76 20.30 15.89
C ASN A 506 6.21 18.92 16.40
N VAL A 507 7.21 18.91 17.28
CA VAL A 507 7.82 17.68 17.82
C VAL A 507 7.58 17.57 19.32
N GLU A 508 7.19 16.38 19.75
CA GLU A 508 7.03 16.01 21.15
C GLU A 508 7.98 14.84 21.48
N ILE A 509 8.80 14.99 22.51
CA ILE A 509 9.69 13.94 23.03
C ILE A 509 9.33 13.67 24.48
N ARG A 510 8.93 12.44 24.80
CA ARG A 510 8.60 12.00 26.16
C ARG A 510 9.28 10.69 26.55
N GLY A 511 9.61 10.57 27.84
CA GLY A 511 10.00 9.28 28.42
C GLY A 511 11.27 9.31 29.26
N ASN A 512 11.76 8.13 29.59
CA ASN A 512 12.94 7.92 30.41
C ASN A 512 14.12 7.54 29.52
N PHE A 513 15.23 8.25 29.65
CA PHE A 513 16.48 8.01 28.94
C PHE A 513 17.61 7.94 29.97
N ALA A 514 18.11 6.75 30.26
CA ALA A 514 19.26 6.58 31.13
C ALA A 514 20.50 6.31 30.27
N GLY A 515 21.53 7.13 30.38
CA GLY A 515 22.81 6.87 29.73
C GLY A 515 23.49 5.62 30.27
N MET A 516 24.50 5.12 29.55
CA MET A 516 25.43 4.14 30.14
C MET A 516 26.30 4.79 31.21
N ASP A 517 26.30 4.22 32.42
CA ASP A 517 27.34 4.53 33.42
C ASP A 517 28.68 3.97 32.93
N ALA A 518 29.78 4.66 33.23
CA ALA A 518 31.11 4.15 32.95
C ALA A 518 31.33 2.86 33.77
N PHE A 519 31.32 1.69 33.12
CA PHE A 519 31.65 0.42 33.74
C PHE A 519 32.89 -0.20 33.10
N THR A 520 33.84 -0.60 33.95
CA THR A 520 34.96 -1.47 33.58
C THR A 520 34.49 -2.90 33.44
N THR A 521 34.69 -3.52 32.28
CA THR A 521 34.50 -4.96 32.12
C THR A 521 35.60 -5.72 32.86
N SER A 522 35.33 -6.97 33.22
CA SER A 522 36.23 -7.89 33.94
C SER A 522 37.52 -8.28 33.19
N GLY A 523 37.81 -7.66 32.03
CA GLY A 523 39.00 -7.88 31.21
C GLY A 523 39.96 -6.69 31.10
N GLY A 524 39.78 -5.61 31.87
CA GLY A 524 40.75 -4.50 31.96
C GLY A 524 40.83 -3.56 30.75
N THR A 525 40.06 -3.79 29.69
CA THR A 525 39.84 -2.78 28.64
C THR A 525 38.64 -1.94 29.02
N ALA A 526 38.88 -0.70 29.44
CA ALA A 526 37.81 0.27 29.58
C ALA A 526 37.15 0.45 28.21
N PHE A 527 35.90 0.02 28.05
CA PHE A 527 35.04 0.67 27.07
C PHE A 527 35.03 2.13 27.53
N SER A 528 35.65 3.02 26.75
CA SER A 528 35.49 4.45 26.98
C SER A 528 34.00 4.72 26.81
N ALA A 529 33.26 4.78 27.91
CA ALA A 529 31.89 5.25 27.91
C ALA A 529 31.95 6.64 27.29
N ARG A 530 31.63 6.73 25.99
CA ARG A 530 31.52 8.03 25.34
C ARG A 530 30.25 8.60 25.94
N SER A 531 30.42 9.44 26.96
CA SER A 531 29.33 10.19 27.55
C SER A 531 28.56 10.86 26.42
N ILE A 532 27.23 10.75 26.44
CA ILE A 532 26.39 11.56 25.57
C ILE A 532 26.73 13.02 25.91
N GLU A 533 27.31 13.76 24.97
CA GLU A 533 27.59 15.17 25.19
C GLU A 533 26.31 15.99 25.01
N TYR A 534 25.43 15.57 24.11
CA TYR A 534 24.22 16.32 23.75
C TYR A 534 22.96 15.45 23.82
N GLY A 535 21.94 15.90 24.55
CA GLY A 535 20.62 15.27 24.50
C GLY A 535 19.98 15.44 23.13
N LEU A 536 19.79 16.69 22.70
CA LEU A 536 19.27 17.05 21.39
C LEU A 536 20.11 18.16 20.78
N ILE A 537 20.47 18.03 19.51
CA ILE A 537 21.02 19.12 18.69
C ILE A 537 20.04 19.38 17.55
N CYS A 538 19.69 20.64 17.31
CA CYS A 538 18.99 21.08 16.11
C CYS A 538 19.88 22.06 15.33
N SER A 539 20.32 21.67 14.14
CA SER A 539 21.16 22.52 13.29
C SER A 539 20.38 23.52 12.43
N GLY A 540 19.10 23.26 12.15
CA GLY A 540 18.21 24.15 11.39
C GLY A 540 17.10 24.80 12.23
N PRO A 541 16.03 25.30 11.59
CA PRO A 541 14.91 25.94 12.27
C PRO A 541 14.20 24.99 13.24
N CYS A 542 13.79 25.52 14.39
CA CYS A 542 12.99 24.81 15.38
C CYS A 542 11.65 25.52 15.59
N ILE A 543 10.56 24.88 15.19
CA ILE A 543 9.20 25.41 15.23
C ILE A 543 8.34 24.49 16.11
N GLY A 544 8.27 24.77 17.41
CA GLY A 544 7.48 23.95 18.33
C GLY A 544 8.17 22.65 18.73
N LEU A 545 8.93 22.71 19.82
CA LEU A 545 9.55 21.55 20.45
C LEU A 545 9.03 21.42 21.89
N THR A 546 8.41 20.28 22.20
CA THR A 546 8.05 19.89 23.56
C THR A 546 8.92 18.71 24.00
N VAL A 547 9.60 18.84 25.14
CA VAL A 547 10.43 17.76 25.69
C VAL A 547 10.03 17.53 27.14
N ASP A 548 9.54 16.34 27.46
CA ASP A 548 9.22 15.91 28.83
C ASP A 548 9.93 14.59 29.14
N VAL A 549 11.14 14.69 29.68
CA VAL A 549 11.98 13.51 29.88
C VAL A 549 12.58 13.41 31.27
N SER A 550 12.81 12.17 31.69
CA SER A 550 13.68 11.84 32.82
C SER A 550 15.03 11.39 32.26
N TYR A 551 16.10 12.12 32.60
CA TYR A 551 17.45 11.79 32.14
C TYR A 551 18.35 11.39 33.31
N LYS A 552 19.18 10.35 33.12
CA LYS A 552 20.24 9.95 34.05
C LYS A 552 21.58 9.97 33.30
N ASN A 553 22.53 10.81 33.73
CA ASN A 553 23.97 10.90 33.36
C ASN A 553 24.45 12.27 32.85
N LEU A 554 25.79 12.43 32.83
CA LEU A 554 26.52 13.65 32.50
C LEU A 554 26.28 14.10 31.05
N LEU A 555 25.67 15.27 30.88
CA LEU A 555 25.54 15.92 29.56
C LEU A 555 26.37 17.21 29.51
N ARG A 556 26.91 17.53 28.32
CA ARG A 556 27.44 18.86 28.04
C ARG A 556 26.28 19.84 27.83
N GLU A 557 25.33 19.53 26.95
CA GLU A 557 24.12 20.36 26.76
C GLU A 557 22.90 19.45 26.56
N PHE A 558 21.79 19.70 27.24
CA PHE A 558 20.61 18.86 27.08
C PHE A 558 19.88 19.15 25.76
N VAL A 559 19.66 20.42 25.44
CA VAL A 559 19.16 20.88 24.12
C VAL A 559 20.10 21.95 23.57
N LEU A 560 20.60 21.78 22.35
CA LEU A 560 21.39 22.77 21.60
C LEU A 560 20.64 23.16 20.32
N LEU A 561 20.24 24.42 20.18
CA LEU A 561 19.63 24.96 18.97
C LEU A 561 20.62 25.91 18.28
N GLN A 562 20.98 25.65 17.03
CA GLN A 562 22.01 26.41 16.30
C GLN A 562 21.47 27.54 15.40
N ASN A 563 20.15 27.65 15.24
CA ASN A 563 19.49 28.64 14.37
C ASN A 563 18.25 29.29 15.00
N GLY A 564 18.21 29.42 16.34
CA GLY A 564 17.05 29.95 17.07
C GLY A 564 15.81 29.04 16.98
N GLY A 565 14.63 29.53 17.40
CA GLY A 565 13.40 28.74 17.34
C GLY A 565 12.15 29.48 17.81
N THR A 566 10.96 29.12 17.35
CA THR A 566 9.74 29.91 17.64
C THR A 566 9.03 29.54 18.94
N ARG A 567 9.12 28.30 19.42
CA ARG A 567 8.50 27.86 20.69
C ARG A 567 9.21 26.63 21.23
N LEU A 568 9.69 26.71 22.47
CA LEU A 568 10.40 25.64 23.17
C LEU A 568 9.79 25.45 24.55
N ASP A 569 9.20 24.28 24.81
CA ASP A 569 8.63 23.88 26.10
C ASP A 569 9.39 22.64 26.62
N ILE A 570 10.19 22.80 27.68
CA ILE A 570 10.98 21.71 28.27
C ILE A 570 10.53 21.47 29.71
N THR A 571 10.23 20.21 30.03
CA THR A 571 9.94 19.70 31.36
C THR A 571 10.97 18.63 31.68
N LEU A 572 11.66 18.78 32.81
CA LEU A 572 12.68 17.81 33.26
C LEU A 572 12.24 17.15 34.56
N ASN A 573 12.08 15.82 34.51
CA ASN A 573 11.54 15.01 35.61
C ASN A 573 12.54 13.94 36.06
N GLY A 574 13.80 14.34 36.31
CA GLY A 574 14.93 13.40 36.55
C GLY A 574 15.66 13.58 37.88
N ASP A 575 16.05 12.46 38.49
CA ASP A 575 16.77 12.43 39.77
C ASP A 575 18.25 12.85 39.67
N ARG A 576 18.86 12.86 38.46
CA ARG A 576 20.31 13.09 38.25
C ARG A 576 20.71 13.58 36.84
N PRO A 577 20.21 14.71 36.32
CA PRO A 577 20.89 15.37 35.22
C PRO A 577 22.16 16.01 35.78
N SER A 578 23.25 15.26 35.86
CA SER A 578 24.55 15.88 36.09
C SER A 578 24.92 16.60 34.79
N LEU A 579 25.25 17.87 34.85
CA LEU A 579 25.81 18.58 33.70
C LEU A 579 27.32 18.63 33.89
N SER A 580 28.08 18.56 32.80
CA SER A 580 29.52 18.84 32.83
C SER A 580 29.79 20.26 33.39
N THR A 581 31.03 20.55 33.80
CA THR A 581 31.46 21.82 34.43
C THR A 581 31.25 23.11 33.62
N SER A 582 30.51 23.07 32.50
CA SER A 582 30.06 24.24 31.73
C SER A 582 28.75 23.97 30.96
N GLY A 583 27.94 23.03 31.44
CA GLY A 583 26.78 22.55 30.70
C GLY A 583 25.51 23.38 30.88
N ALA A 584 24.62 23.29 29.91
CA ALA A 584 23.32 23.98 29.93
C ALA A 584 22.14 23.03 29.67
N VAL A 585 20.97 23.30 30.25
CA VAL A 585 19.73 22.59 29.86
C VAL A 585 19.33 22.98 28.45
N VAL A 586 19.36 24.27 28.15
CA VAL A 586 19.18 24.78 26.78
C VAL A 586 20.36 25.65 26.41
N SER A 587 20.95 25.42 25.25
CA SER A 587 21.96 26.26 24.61
C SER A 587 21.36 26.78 23.31
N LEU A 588 21.24 28.09 23.21
CA LEU A 588 20.79 28.78 22.01
C LEU A 588 22.00 29.39 21.34
N VAL A 589 22.16 29.14 20.05
CA VAL A 589 23.17 29.73 19.16
C VAL A 589 22.41 30.25 17.94
N GLY A 590 22.72 31.47 17.47
CA GLY A 590 22.07 32.05 16.29
C GLY A 590 20.82 32.89 16.59
N ALA A 591 19.88 32.97 15.64
CA ALA A 591 18.80 33.97 15.55
C ALA A 591 17.77 33.98 16.72
N THR A 592 16.74 34.82 16.60
CA THR A 592 15.68 35.05 17.60
C THR A 592 14.97 33.76 18.06
N CYS A 593 14.68 33.67 19.36
CA CYS A 593 13.81 32.65 19.95
C CYS A 593 12.52 33.24 20.55
N ASN A 594 11.34 32.77 20.10
CA ASN A 594 10.03 33.34 20.49
C ASN A 594 9.32 32.56 21.61
N GLY A 595 10.02 32.20 22.68
CA GLY A 595 9.41 31.48 23.80
C GLY A 595 10.25 30.30 24.26
N VAL A 596 10.81 30.40 25.46
CA VAL A 596 11.53 29.30 26.12
C VAL A 596 10.93 29.07 27.49
N ARG A 597 10.25 27.93 27.67
CA ARG A 597 9.79 27.48 28.97
C ARG A 597 10.64 26.31 29.44
N VAL A 598 11.18 26.39 30.66
CA VAL A 598 11.85 25.26 31.31
C VAL A 598 11.21 25.05 32.67
N SER A 599 10.77 23.83 32.96
CA SER A 599 10.05 23.47 34.18
C SER A 599 10.45 22.08 34.69
N GLY A 600 10.02 21.72 35.89
CA GLY A 600 10.30 20.42 36.51
C GLY A 600 11.32 20.48 37.64
N THR A 601 11.90 19.33 38.01
CA THR A 601 12.86 19.23 39.12
C THR A 601 14.23 18.79 38.62
N LEU A 602 15.25 19.55 38.99
CA LEU A 602 16.65 19.27 38.72
C LEU A 602 17.38 19.03 40.03
N ARG A 603 17.95 17.84 40.18
CA ARG A 603 18.79 17.52 41.34
C ARG A 603 20.25 17.48 40.93
N ASN A 604 21.03 18.46 41.37
CA ASN A 604 22.48 18.46 41.17
C ASN A 604 23.14 17.71 42.32
N THR A 605 23.73 16.56 42.03
CA THR A 605 24.46 15.74 43.00
C THR A 605 25.97 16.05 43.05
N ASP A 606 26.49 16.90 42.15
CA ASP A 606 27.91 17.25 42.09
C ASP A 606 28.15 18.73 42.45
N PRO A 607 28.61 19.03 43.69
CA PRO A 607 28.80 20.39 44.17
C PRO A 607 29.85 21.22 43.41
N GLY A 608 30.67 20.59 42.54
CA GLY A 608 31.67 21.27 41.70
C GLY A 608 31.16 21.76 40.34
N THR A 609 29.94 21.38 39.92
CA THR A 609 29.42 21.67 38.57
C THR A 609 28.61 22.97 38.52
N GLN A 610 28.93 23.82 37.55
CA GLN A 610 28.21 25.08 37.29
C GLN A 610 27.02 24.80 36.36
N PHE A 611 25.81 25.15 36.81
CA PHE A 611 24.58 24.84 36.10
C PHE A 611 23.98 26.09 35.43
N ILE A 612 23.66 26.00 34.14
CA ILE A 612 23.00 27.08 33.37
C ILE A 612 21.66 26.57 32.82
N PRO A 613 20.49 27.07 33.29
CA PRO A 613 19.20 26.67 32.73
C PRO A 613 19.09 26.97 31.23
N VAL A 614 19.47 28.18 30.83
CA VAL A 614 19.48 28.61 29.43
C VAL A 614 20.75 29.43 29.14
N ARG A 615 21.54 28.97 28.18
CA ARG A 615 22.78 29.59 27.70
C ARG A 615 22.53 30.26 26.34
N ARG A 616 23.00 31.49 26.18
CA ARG A 616 23.07 32.18 24.88
C ARG A 616 24.51 32.18 24.36
N VAL A 617 24.68 31.91 23.08
CA VAL A 617 25.97 31.99 22.39
C VAL A 617 25.81 32.93 21.17
N GLY A 618 26.25 34.18 21.33
CA GLY A 618 26.10 35.23 20.31
C GLY A 618 24.97 36.23 20.60
N ALA A 619 24.66 37.08 19.62
CA ALA A 619 23.56 38.04 19.69
C ALA A 619 22.23 37.31 19.41
N ILE A 620 21.52 36.96 20.49
CA ILE A 620 20.26 36.21 20.44
C ILE A 620 19.18 37.01 21.15
N ASP A 621 18.11 37.33 20.44
CA ASP A 621 16.89 37.89 21.04
C ASP A 621 16.00 36.77 21.53
N VAL A 622 15.61 36.80 22.80
CA VAL A 622 14.58 35.89 23.31
C VAL A 622 13.41 36.70 23.84
N ASN A 623 12.30 36.63 23.11
CA ASN A 623 11.15 37.51 23.29
C ASN A 623 10.30 37.14 24.51
N GLN A 624 10.23 35.85 24.86
CA GLN A 624 9.51 35.35 26.03
C GLN A 624 10.27 34.17 26.64
N HIS A 625 10.37 34.10 27.97
CA HIS A 625 10.87 32.91 28.67
C HIS A 625 10.18 32.75 30.02
N ASP A 626 9.98 31.50 30.46
CA ASP A 626 9.34 31.14 31.72
C ASP A 626 10.13 30.03 32.42
N LEU A 627 10.65 30.33 33.61
CA LEU A 627 11.38 29.39 34.48
C LEU A 627 10.71 29.22 35.84
N SER A 628 9.51 29.79 36.03
CA SER A 628 8.85 29.89 37.33
C SER A 628 8.55 28.53 37.98
N ALA A 629 8.41 27.49 37.15
CA ALA A 629 8.13 26.12 37.56
C ALA A 629 9.38 25.21 37.61
N LEU A 630 10.59 25.78 37.55
CA LEU A 630 11.84 25.03 37.66
C LEU A 630 12.32 24.97 39.11
N ASN A 631 12.35 23.78 39.68
CA ASN A 631 12.89 23.53 41.02
C ASN A 631 14.30 22.95 40.91
N ILE A 632 15.29 23.57 41.57
CA ILE A 632 16.69 23.13 41.56
C ILE A 632 17.12 22.81 42.99
N SER A 633 17.65 21.61 43.22
CA SER A 633 18.20 21.20 44.53
C SER A 633 19.66 20.76 44.41
N GLY A 634 20.56 21.36 45.21
CA GLY A 634 22.00 21.07 45.24
C GLY A 634 22.84 21.91 44.24
N GLY A 635 24.13 22.16 44.55
CA GLY A 635 25.11 22.82 43.67
C GLY A 635 25.27 24.36 43.84
N ASN A 636 26.32 24.92 43.22
CA ASN A 636 26.61 26.36 43.19
C ASN A 636 25.96 27.04 41.96
N PHE A 637 25.14 28.06 42.17
CA PHE A 637 24.50 28.85 41.12
C PHE A 637 25.50 29.71 40.34
N LEU A 638 25.46 29.68 38.99
CA LEU A 638 26.06 30.72 38.17
C LEU A 638 25.12 31.21 37.06
N ARG A 639 24.95 32.54 37.06
CA ARG A 639 24.48 33.46 36.01
C ARG A 639 23.50 32.87 34.99
N HIS A 640 22.21 33.17 35.18
CA HIS A 640 21.25 33.21 34.09
C HIS A 640 21.61 34.38 33.16
N ASN A 641 21.76 34.13 31.85
CA ASN A 641 22.09 35.17 30.85
C ASN A 641 20.84 35.88 30.27
N PHE A 642 19.67 35.82 30.92
CA PHE A 642 18.44 36.50 30.49
C PHE A 642 17.96 37.52 31.53
N LEU A 643 17.32 38.58 31.04
CA LEU A 643 16.61 39.57 31.85
C LEU A 643 15.32 38.98 32.44
N ALA A 644 15.22 39.00 33.77
CA ALA A 644 14.02 38.78 34.60
C ALA A 644 13.19 37.49 34.38
N ALA A 645 13.37 36.52 35.29
CA ALA A 645 12.32 35.58 35.70
C ALA A 645 12.55 35.12 37.16
N GLN A 646 11.45 34.88 37.89
CA GLN A 646 11.40 34.38 39.28
C GLN A 646 12.08 33.01 39.40
N ALA A 647 13.02 32.88 40.34
CA ALA A 647 13.49 31.58 40.83
C ALA A 647 13.11 31.44 42.31
N ALA A 648 12.43 30.35 42.69
CA ALA A 648 12.14 30.05 44.09
C ALA A 648 13.28 29.19 44.67
N GLU A 649 14.11 29.77 45.54
CA GLU A 649 15.03 29.02 46.40
C GLU A 649 14.36 28.84 47.76
N ASN A 650 14.04 27.61 48.20
CA ASN A 650 13.68 27.28 49.59
C ASN A 650 12.84 28.35 50.35
N GLY A 651 11.68 28.72 49.81
CA GLY A 651 10.78 29.70 50.45
C GLY A 651 11.25 31.16 50.37
N SER A 652 12.09 31.52 49.40
CA SER A 652 12.46 32.90 49.09
C SER A 652 12.59 33.11 47.59
N TYR A 653 11.96 34.16 47.06
CA TYR A 653 11.96 34.46 45.62
C TYR A 653 13.20 35.26 45.25
N ALA A 654 14.05 34.71 44.38
CA ALA A 654 15.22 35.39 43.84
C ALA A 654 14.93 36.00 42.47
N TYR A 655 15.39 37.23 42.23
CA TYR A 655 15.20 37.94 40.98
C TYR A 655 16.50 38.67 40.58
N GLY A 656 16.66 38.93 39.27
CA GLY A 656 17.87 39.49 38.66
C GLY A 656 17.64 40.79 37.89
N TYR A 657 18.51 41.79 38.05
CA TYR A 657 18.61 42.97 37.15
C TYR A 657 20.06 43.15 36.67
N VAL A 658 20.27 43.55 35.41
CA VAL A 658 21.59 43.96 34.91
C VAL A 658 21.52 45.43 34.54
N GLY A 659 22.47 46.22 35.02
CA GLY A 659 22.51 47.66 34.73
C GLY A 659 22.51 47.93 33.22
N ASP A 660 21.68 48.88 32.78
CA ASP A 660 21.47 49.20 31.36
C ASP A 660 22.17 50.50 30.92
N GLY A 661 22.90 51.16 31.82
CA GLY A 661 23.56 52.43 31.56
C GLY A 661 22.67 53.66 31.78
N ALA A 662 21.37 53.50 32.05
CA ALA A 662 20.47 54.63 32.23
C ALA A 662 20.77 55.42 33.52
N ALA A 663 20.49 56.73 33.52
CA ALA A 663 20.73 57.59 34.69
C ALA A 663 20.00 57.10 35.96
N SER A 664 18.81 56.50 35.80
CA SER A 664 18.05 55.85 36.85
C SER A 664 17.05 54.85 36.25
N LYS A 665 16.85 53.71 36.91
CA LYS A 665 15.88 52.68 36.53
C LYS A 665 15.12 52.18 37.76
N ALA A 666 13.79 52.27 37.71
CA ALA A 666 12.92 51.64 38.68
C ALA A 666 12.62 50.20 38.25
N ILE A 667 12.83 49.25 39.17
CA ILE A 667 12.55 47.83 39.01
C ILE A 667 11.37 47.50 39.91
N THR A 668 10.24 47.13 39.32
CA THR A 668 9.06 46.68 40.05
C THR A 668 9.14 45.18 40.29
N THR A 669 8.83 44.77 41.52
CA THR A 669 8.88 43.39 41.99
C THR A 669 7.51 43.02 42.58
N PRO A 670 7.04 41.77 42.41
CA PRO A 670 5.75 41.33 42.93
C PRO A 670 5.64 41.37 44.46
N PHE A 671 6.79 41.28 45.14
CA PHE A 671 6.91 41.30 46.59
C PHE A 671 8.01 42.27 47.02
N PRO A 672 7.92 42.90 48.20
CA PRO A 672 8.97 43.77 48.72
C PRO A 672 10.31 43.01 48.82
N PRO A 673 11.41 43.53 48.25
CA PRO A 673 12.71 42.86 48.35
C PRO A 673 13.23 42.93 49.79
N LYS A 674 13.62 41.78 50.36
CA LYS A 674 14.19 41.65 51.72
C LYS A 674 15.70 41.92 51.73
N SER A 675 16.41 41.58 50.66
CA SER A 675 17.82 41.93 50.46
C SER A 675 18.15 42.07 48.98
N VAL A 676 19.12 42.94 48.64
CA VAL A 676 19.67 43.09 47.29
C VAL A 676 21.18 42.89 47.36
N GLN A 677 21.65 41.84 46.73
CA GLN A 677 23.05 41.55 46.47
C GLN A 677 23.40 42.07 45.06
N PHE A 678 24.64 42.48 44.82
CA PHE A 678 25.08 42.83 43.48
C PHE A 678 26.48 42.30 43.19
N PHE A 679 26.78 42.14 41.90
CA PHE A 679 27.98 41.53 41.38
C PHE A 679 28.61 42.48 40.36
N TYR A 680 29.85 42.90 40.62
CA TYR A 680 30.67 43.68 39.70
C TYR A 680 31.80 42.80 39.14
N GLY A 681 31.89 42.69 37.82
CA GLY A 681 33.05 42.10 37.14
C GLY A 681 33.21 40.57 37.22
N THR A 682 34.38 40.10 36.78
CA THR A 682 34.73 38.69 36.50
C THR A 682 35.34 37.93 37.68
N SER A 683 35.38 38.49 38.90
CA SER A 683 35.99 37.83 40.07
C SER A 683 35.08 37.84 41.30
N ALA A 684 35.02 36.68 41.96
CA ALA A 684 34.15 36.30 43.07
C ALA A 684 34.32 37.10 44.38
N ALA A 685 33.96 38.39 44.39
CA ALA A 685 33.75 39.13 45.62
C ALA A 685 32.24 39.18 45.96
N MET A 686 31.77 38.20 46.73
CA MET A 686 30.43 38.22 47.33
C MET A 686 30.44 39.15 48.54
N GLY A 687 29.93 40.37 48.39
CA GLY A 687 29.59 41.24 49.51
C GLY A 687 28.08 41.24 49.73
N SER A 688 27.59 40.77 50.88
CA SER A 688 26.28 41.19 51.38
C SER A 688 26.41 42.62 51.89
N ILE A 689 25.59 43.54 51.41
CA ILE A 689 25.66 44.93 51.86
C ILE A 689 24.41 45.29 52.65
N ASP A 690 24.64 45.90 53.81
CA ASP A 690 23.61 46.58 54.60
C ASP A 690 23.26 47.94 53.98
N PHE A 691 22.01 48.03 53.50
CA PHE A 691 21.07 49.17 53.38
C PHE A 691 21.51 50.60 53.00
N SER A 692 22.78 50.90 52.65
CA SER A 692 23.27 52.29 52.57
C SER A 692 24.13 52.66 51.35
N LEU A 693 24.00 51.97 50.22
CA LEU A 693 24.71 52.38 48.99
C LEU A 693 24.03 53.57 48.29
N SER A 694 24.79 54.64 48.07
CA SER A 694 24.36 55.78 47.24
C SER A 694 24.00 55.31 45.82
N GLY A 695 22.74 55.48 45.44
CA GLY A 695 22.21 55.13 44.12
C GLY A 695 21.35 53.85 44.06
N LEU A 696 21.19 53.12 45.18
CA LEU A 696 20.22 52.02 45.31
C LEU A 696 19.13 52.40 46.33
N THR A 697 17.86 52.34 45.95
CA THR A 697 16.73 52.67 46.83
C THR A 697 15.66 51.60 46.77
N LEU A 698 15.38 50.92 47.89
CA LEU A 698 14.27 49.98 47.96
C LEU A 698 12.93 50.73 47.98
N THR A 699 11.91 50.16 47.34
CA THR A 699 10.53 50.64 47.33
C THR A 699 9.60 49.53 47.83
N ALA A 700 8.38 49.89 48.23
CA ALA A 700 7.37 48.92 48.68
C ALA A 700 7.06 47.85 47.61
N THR A 701 7.35 48.14 46.34
CA THR A 701 7.09 47.26 45.19
C THR A 701 8.38 47.01 44.40
N GLY A 702 9.57 47.06 45.00
CA GLY A 702 10.83 46.80 44.28
C GLY A 702 12.01 47.68 44.69
N PHE A 703 12.76 48.22 43.73
CA PHE A 703 13.89 49.10 44.00
C PHE A 703 14.28 49.96 42.80
N THR A 704 14.98 51.05 43.03
CA THR A 704 15.53 51.95 42.02
C THR A 704 17.05 51.89 42.07
N VAL A 705 17.69 51.76 40.90
CA VAL A 705 19.14 51.83 40.72
C VAL A 705 19.49 53.05 39.86
N SER A 706 20.49 53.82 40.26
CA SER A 706 20.82 55.11 39.65
C SER A 706 22.33 55.39 39.67
N GLY A 707 22.77 56.28 38.79
CA GLY A 707 24.17 56.69 38.69
C GLY A 707 25.10 55.55 38.26
N THR A 708 26.29 55.48 38.88
CA THR A 708 27.36 54.50 38.55
C THR A 708 26.97 53.05 38.83
N LEU A 709 25.92 52.84 39.62
CA LEU A 709 25.36 51.52 39.90
C LEU A 709 24.65 50.93 38.68
N ASN A 710 23.96 51.75 37.89
CA ASN A 710 23.28 51.29 36.69
C ASN A 710 24.22 51.18 35.47
N THR A 711 25.42 50.60 35.62
CA THR A 711 26.39 50.42 34.52
C THR A 711 26.21 49.07 33.83
N SER A 712 26.48 49.01 32.52
CA SER A 712 26.40 47.75 31.76
C SER A 712 27.39 46.73 32.32
N GLY A 713 26.87 45.69 33.00
CA GLY A 713 27.67 44.61 33.58
C GLY A 713 27.51 44.42 35.09
N THR A 714 26.81 45.31 35.79
CA THR A 714 26.46 45.11 37.20
C THR A 714 25.22 44.24 37.32
N VAL A 715 25.32 43.06 37.94
CA VAL A 715 24.19 42.13 38.13
C VAL A 715 23.67 42.27 39.55
N TYR A 716 22.37 42.41 39.75
CA TYR A 716 21.72 42.49 41.05
C TYR A 716 20.94 41.20 41.29
N LYS A 717 21.20 40.46 42.38
CA LYS A 717 20.35 39.35 42.90
C LYS A 717 19.57 39.88 44.09
N PHE A 718 18.25 39.77 44.11
CA PHE A 718 17.48 40.14 45.30
C PHE A 718 16.60 39.01 45.79
N VAL A 719 16.49 38.90 47.11
CA VAL A 719 15.72 37.87 47.81
C VAL A 719 14.46 38.55 48.35
N ALA A 720 13.28 38.17 47.86
CA ALA A 720 12.00 38.61 48.41
C ALA A 720 11.47 37.58 49.41
N SER A 721 10.80 38.07 50.46
CA SER A 721 10.12 37.26 51.48
C SER A 721 8.94 36.48 50.91
#